data_AF-A0A1R3GG73-F1
#
_entry.id   AF-A0A1R3GG73-F1
#
_cell.length_a   1.000
_cell.length_b   1.000
_cell.length_c   1.000
_cell.angle_alpha   90.00
_cell.angle_beta   90.00
_cell.angle_gamma   90.00
#
_symmetry.space_group_name_H-M   'P 1'
#
loop_
_entity.id
_entity.type
_entity.pdbx_description
1 polymer ?
#
loop_
_entity_poly.entity_id
_entity_poly.type
_entity_poly.pdbx_seq_one_letter_code
_entity_poly.pdbx_strand_id
1 'polypeptide(L)'
;MSAMLQPQIILLKEGTDTSQGKAQLISNINACTAVADVVRTTLGPRGMDKLIHDDKGNVTISNDGATIMKLLDIVHPAAKILVDIAKSQDSEVGDGTTTVVLLAGEFLKEAKPFIEDGVHPQNLIRSYRTACYLAIEKIKELAVSIEGKSLEEKKSLLAKCAATTLSSKLIGGEKEFFASMVVDAVIAIGNEDRLSMIGIKKVPGGTMRDSFLVNGVAFKKTFSYAGFEQQPKKFLNPKILLLNIELELKSEKENAEIRLSDPSQYQSIVDAEWNIIYDKLDKCVQSGAKVVLSRLAIGDLATQYFADRDIFCAGRVAEEDLKRVAAATGGTVQTSVNNVIDEVLGTCEVFEERQVGNERFNIFNGCPSGRTATIVLRGGADQFIEEAERSLHDAIMIVRRALKNSTVVAGGGAIDMEISRYLRQHARTIAGKSQLFINSYAKALEVIPRQLCDNAGFDATDVLNKLRQKHALQSGEGAPYGVDINTGGIADSFANFVWEPAVVKINAINAATEAACLILSVDETVKNPKSESAQGEATASAMAGRVFGMVQIELYNLRAESSRFKSSVVGYLISEGTEAVEGLSLDVSAEEDAIVIRTEAFAKMINLRLLKINSVRFSTACYDKFSEELRWLCWHRCPLQVLPPNLGLDKLVVLDMQFSNFKKVWKGLKFLNRLEILDLSYSIYLAETPDFSRCTSLKRLQLEGCTSLTKVHQSIGNLENLVLLNLAECNNLRELPDGICNLTSLQTLSVNGCSRFSCFPEHLGRLEALTELHANGCGITQLPTSFGLLTNLERLFLDGCKDKLSPKKSLFSFFSSFFPPRRAGSSTFLPVTFPGLTSLRKLNLGDRNLSDSDISIDFGSFPFLFELNMSGNKFCSLPVGVGNHSYLRLLYVNDCTHLQSIPELPPKLSSFKAERCLSIVTYPKLSDISRNVFSFFITNCSNIDLEGWDLRHWSPRELTTYWLDANELFPFLPCDDGIPLKERASLWKSRYLMAIFPAREVPDWFEYKEMGSSISFPMPPLVNGERSGMYMDMILWVVYGVNEDYDGEAYTYLTVSFKNETKRCWTIDWSGVDALDGIMCEDHAWVNYYLGDHIFQDLEAEEGDEIVISVVEHGRLVVKKCDIYFKNPIPINDSS
;
A
#
# COMPACT_ATOMS: atom_id res chain seq x y z
N MET A 1 -40.75 -25.90 -6.22
CA MET A 1 -40.90 -24.45 -5.98
C MET A 1 -41.18 -24.21 -4.51
N SER A 2 -40.13 -23.94 -3.75
CA SER A 2 -40.14 -23.25 -2.46
C SER A 2 -38.70 -22.78 -2.31
N ALA A 3 -38.42 -21.59 -2.82
CA ALA A 3 -37.10 -20.99 -2.69
C ALA A 3 -36.94 -20.65 -1.21
N MET A 4 -36.14 -21.45 -0.50
CA MET A 4 -35.59 -21.05 0.80
C MET A 4 -34.81 -19.76 0.55
N LEU A 5 -35.35 -18.65 1.06
CA LEU A 5 -34.62 -17.41 1.28
C LEU A 5 -33.49 -17.72 2.25
N GLN A 6 -32.35 -18.16 1.71
CA GLN A 6 -31.08 -18.04 2.42
C GLN A 6 -30.89 -16.54 2.68
N PRO A 7 -30.69 -16.10 3.94
CA PRO A 7 -30.25 -14.74 4.16
C PRO A 7 -28.88 -14.62 3.48
N GLN A 8 -28.80 -13.87 2.38
CA GLN A 8 -27.52 -13.51 1.78
C GLN A 8 -26.69 -12.85 2.88
N ILE A 9 -25.61 -13.50 3.31
CA ILE A 9 -24.62 -12.86 4.18
C ILE A 9 -23.89 -11.86 3.29
N ILE A 10 -24.39 -10.64 3.31
CA ILE A 10 -23.82 -9.47 2.68
C ILE A 10 -22.51 -9.17 3.43
N LEU A 11 -21.37 -9.63 2.87
CA LEU A 11 -20.03 -9.48 3.45
C LEU A 11 -19.61 -7.99 3.49
N LEU A 12 -20.12 -7.22 2.53
CA LEU A 12 -19.99 -5.78 2.41
C LEU A 12 -21.38 -5.20 2.25
N LYS A 13 -21.75 -4.22 3.07
CA LYS A 13 -23.09 -3.62 3.14
C LYS A 13 -23.77 -3.48 1.77
N GLU A 14 -25.07 -3.75 1.71
CA GLU A 14 -25.86 -3.68 0.46
C GLU A 14 -25.64 -2.32 -0.23
N GLY A 15 -25.20 -2.35 -1.49
CA GLY A 15 -24.75 -1.17 -2.25
C GLY A 15 -23.24 -0.89 -2.23
N THR A 16 -22.41 -1.74 -1.61
CA THR A 16 -20.95 -1.63 -1.69
C THR A 16 -20.47 -1.99 -3.10
N ASP A 17 -19.90 -1.01 -3.79
CA ASP A 17 -19.31 -1.19 -5.12
C ASP A 17 -17.89 -1.76 -4.95
N THR A 18 -17.63 -2.90 -5.59
CA THR A 18 -16.33 -3.56 -5.60
C THR A 18 -15.87 -3.78 -7.04
N SER A 19 -14.68 -3.28 -7.33
CA SER A 19 -14.05 -3.42 -8.64
C SER A 19 -12.58 -3.78 -8.44
N GLN A 20 -12.13 -4.83 -9.15
CA GLN A 20 -10.86 -5.51 -8.90
C GLN A 20 -10.08 -5.80 -10.20
N GLY A 21 -8.77 -6.03 -10.05
CA GLY A 21 -7.86 -6.43 -11.12
C GLY A 21 -7.55 -5.32 -12.14
N LYS A 22 -7.24 -5.73 -13.37
CA LYS A 22 -6.83 -4.82 -14.46
C LYS A 22 -7.85 -3.71 -14.75
N ALA A 23 -9.15 -4.03 -14.70
CA ALA A 23 -10.20 -3.06 -14.93
C ALA A 23 -10.16 -1.93 -13.88
N GLN A 24 -9.83 -2.25 -12.63
CA GLN A 24 -9.68 -1.26 -11.56
C GLN A 24 -8.50 -0.33 -11.81
N LEU A 25 -7.34 -0.88 -12.18
CA LEU A 25 -6.16 -0.09 -12.52
C LEU A 25 -6.42 0.88 -13.68
N ILE A 26 -7.07 0.40 -14.74
CA ILE A 26 -7.44 1.24 -15.89
C ILE A 26 -8.45 2.32 -15.48
N SER A 27 -9.44 1.99 -14.64
CA SER A 27 -10.40 2.96 -14.08
C SER A 27 -9.69 4.06 -13.29
N ASN A 28 -8.78 3.66 -12.39
CA ASN A 28 -7.96 4.58 -11.60
C ASN A 28 -7.11 5.50 -12.49
N ILE A 29 -6.43 4.95 -13.50
CA ILE A 29 -5.61 5.72 -14.46
C ILE A 29 -6.48 6.72 -15.23
N ASN A 30 -7.63 6.29 -15.74
CA ASN A 30 -8.53 7.16 -16.51
C ASN A 30 -9.08 8.32 -15.64
N ALA A 31 -9.46 8.04 -14.38
CA ALA A 31 -9.93 9.06 -13.45
C ALA A 31 -8.85 10.11 -13.16
N CYS A 32 -7.61 9.66 -12.96
CA CYS A 32 -6.46 10.54 -12.74
C CYS A 32 -6.11 11.37 -13.99
N THR A 33 -6.17 10.75 -15.16
CA THR A 33 -5.92 11.43 -16.44
C THR A 33 -6.98 12.51 -16.70
N ALA A 34 -8.26 12.22 -16.43
CA ALA A 34 -9.34 13.20 -16.57
C ALA A 34 -9.14 14.42 -15.68
N VAL A 35 -8.71 14.22 -14.43
CA VAL A 35 -8.41 15.33 -13.51
C VAL A 35 -7.17 16.10 -13.93
N ALA A 36 -6.13 15.42 -14.42
CA ALA A 36 -4.95 16.07 -14.97
C ALA A 36 -5.29 16.92 -16.22
N ASP A 37 -6.19 16.45 -17.08
CA ASP A 37 -6.65 17.19 -18.27
C ASP A 37 -7.41 18.48 -17.90
N VAL A 38 -8.10 18.52 -16.76
CA VAL A 38 -8.78 19.73 -16.27
C VAL A 38 -7.76 20.84 -15.97
N VAL A 39 -6.68 20.52 -15.27
CA VAL A 39 -5.64 21.51 -14.88
C VAL A 39 -4.59 21.72 -15.96
N ARG A 40 -4.46 20.82 -16.94
CA ARG A 40 -3.46 20.87 -18.03
C ARG A 40 -3.41 22.23 -18.75
N THR A 41 -4.57 22.84 -19.01
CA THR A 41 -4.61 24.12 -19.74
C THR A 41 -4.15 25.31 -18.91
N THR A 42 -3.91 25.17 -17.60
CA THR A 42 -3.43 26.28 -16.75
C THR A 42 -1.90 26.39 -16.76
N LEU A 43 -1.19 25.38 -17.30
CA LEU A 43 0.27 25.39 -17.30
C LEU A 43 0.86 26.51 -18.19
N GLY A 44 1.81 27.26 -17.65
CA GLY A 44 2.68 28.14 -18.41
C GLY A 44 2.20 29.59 -18.55
N PRO A 45 3.06 30.48 -19.08
CA PRO A 45 2.83 31.94 -19.12
C PRO A 45 1.53 32.39 -19.82
N ARG A 46 1.01 31.57 -20.73
CA ARG A 46 -0.26 31.80 -21.44
C ARG A 46 -1.32 30.76 -21.05
N GLY A 47 -1.23 30.24 -19.83
CA GLY A 47 -2.20 29.31 -19.26
C GLY A 47 -3.59 29.92 -19.19
N MET A 48 -4.60 29.09 -19.40
CA MET A 48 -6.00 29.46 -19.37
C MET A 48 -6.55 29.35 -17.96
N ASP A 49 -7.12 30.45 -17.45
CA ASP A 49 -7.78 30.46 -16.14
C ASP A 49 -9.04 29.60 -16.11
N LYS A 50 -9.36 29.07 -14.92
CA LYS A 50 -10.58 28.32 -14.66
C LYS A 50 -11.54 29.17 -13.83
N LEU A 51 -12.78 29.28 -14.31
CA LEU A 51 -13.88 29.85 -13.56
C LEU A 51 -14.68 28.72 -12.92
N ILE A 52 -14.73 28.69 -11.60
CA ILE A 52 -15.42 27.68 -10.81
C ILE A 52 -16.52 28.36 -10.00
N HIS A 53 -17.72 27.78 -10.07
CA HIS A 53 -18.88 28.23 -9.33
C HIS A 53 -19.22 27.18 -8.28
N ASP A 54 -19.27 27.56 -7.01
CA ASP A 54 -19.66 26.67 -5.92
C ASP A 54 -21.19 26.59 -5.75
N ASP A 55 -21.69 25.62 -4.99
CA ASP A 55 -23.13 25.45 -4.73
C ASP A 55 -23.77 26.62 -3.96
N LYS A 56 -22.94 27.52 -3.42
CA LYS A 56 -23.38 28.69 -2.64
C LYS A 56 -23.44 29.97 -3.47
N GLY A 57 -23.09 29.91 -4.76
CA GLY A 57 -23.11 31.07 -5.65
C GLY A 57 -21.79 31.85 -5.72
N ASN A 58 -20.72 31.39 -5.06
CA ASN A 58 -19.43 32.06 -5.12
C ASN A 58 -18.72 31.69 -6.42
N VAL A 59 -18.16 32.72 -7.07
CA VAL A 59 -17.38 32.57 -8.30
C VAL A 59 -15.91 32.78 -7.97
N THR A 60 -15.09 31.77 -8.22
CA THR A 60 -13.64 31.86 -8.10
C THR A 60 -13.00 31.68 -9.47
N ILE A 61 -12.08 32.59 -9.80
CA ILE A 61 -11.23 32.48 -10.99
C ILE A 61 -9.83 32.13 -10.49
N SER A 62 -9.20 31.11 -11.07
CA SER A 62 -7.81 30.78 -10.75
C SER A 62 -7.08 30.07 -11.86
N ASN A 63 -5.76 30.25 -11.84
CA ASN A 63 -4.81 29.49 -12.64
C ASN A 63 -4.09 28.40 -11.82
N ASP A 64 -4.04 28.56 -10.50
CA ASP A 64 -3.31 27.66 -9.61
C ASP A 64 -3.97 26.27 -9.51
N GLY A 65 -3.18 25.24 -9.83
CA GLY A 65 -3.63 23.85 -9.82
C GLY A 65 -4.12 23.39 -8.45
N ALA A 66 -3.47 23.77 -7.35
CA ALA A 66 -3.88 23.34 -6.01
C ALA A 66 -5.24 23.95 -5.62
N THR A 67 -5.46 25.23 -5.93
CA THR A 67 -6.73 25.92 -5.69
C THR A 67 -7.85 25.32 -6.52
N ILE A 68 -7.63 25.09 -7.82
CA ILE A 68 -8.61 24.44 -8.71
C ILE A 68 -9.00 23.07 -8.16
N MET A 69 -8.00 22.23 -7.83
CA MET A 69 -8.20 20.88 -7.31
C MET A 69 -8.92 20.84 -5.96
N LYS A 70 -8.82 21.92 -5.15
CA LYS A 70 -9.55 22.06 -3.88
C LYS A 70 -11.02 22.43 -4.08
N LEU A 71 -11.34 23.15 -5.15
CA LEU A 71 -12.69 23.61 -5.46
C LEU A 71 -13.49 22.58 -6.28
N LEU A 72 -12.81 21.70 -7.02
CA LEU A 72 -13.46 20.60 -7.74
C LEU A 72 -13.97 19.53 -6.76
N ASP A 73 -15.20 19.08 -6.95
CA ASP A 73 -15.76 17.94 -6.22
C ASP A 73 -15.24 16.61 -6.79
N ILE A 74 -14.07 16.19 -6.29
CA ILE A 74 -13.41 14.95 -6.73
C ILE A 74 -13.83 13.80 -5.81
N VAL A 75 -14.77 13.00 -6.30
CA VAL A 75 -15.32 11.84 -5.58
C VAL A 75 -14.47 10.57 -5.73
N HIS A 76 -13.73 10.43 -6.84
CA HIS A 76 -12.99 9.21 -7.15
C HIS A 76 -11.73 9.08 -6.26
N PRO A 77 -11.53 7.95 -5.53
CA PRO A 77 -10.42 7.80 -4.58
C PRO A 77 -9.04 8.00 -5.20
N ALA A 78 -8.76 7.38 -6.35
CA ALA A 78 -7.47 7.53 -7.02
C ALA A 78 -7.18 8.99 -7.45
N ALA A 79 -8.19 9.72 -7.90
CA ALA A 79 -8.04 11.10 -8.33
C ALA A 79 -7.83 12.06 -7.13
N LYS A 80 -8.33 11.70 -5.94
CA LYS A 80 -8.10 12.45 -4.71
C LYS A 80 -6.61 12.46 -4.31
N ILE A 81 -5.86 11.41 -4.65
CA ILE A 81 -4.40 11.38 -4.45
C ILE A 81 -3.73 12.54 -5.22
N LEU A 82 -4.20 12.87 -6.42
CA LEU A 82 -3.69 14.02 -7.18
C LEU A 82 -3.98 15.37 -6.49
N VAL A 83 -5.10 15.47 -5.76
CA VAL A 83 -5.42 16.65 -4.95
C VAL A 83 -4.44 16.77 -3.77
N ASP A 84 -4.14 15.66 -3.12
CA ASP A 84 -3.27 15.64 -1.94
C ASP A 84 -1.82 15.97 -2.30
N ILE A 85 -1.30 15.48 -3.43
CA ILE A 85 0.04 15.87 -3.90
C ILE A 85 0.11 17.33 -4.37
N ALA A 86 -0.96 17.86 -4.99
CA ALA A 86 -0.99 19.27 -5.40
C ALA A 86 -0.95 20.19 -4.16
N LYS A 87 -1.71 19.85 -3.12
CA LYS A 87 -1.68 20.56 -1.82
C LYS A 87 -0.34 20.41 -1.11
N SER A 88 0.28 19.23 -1.17
CA SER A 88 1.60 19.02 -0.60
C SER A 88 2.63 19.93 -1.27
N GLN A 89 2.66 19.94 -2.61
CA GLN A 89 3.54 20.79 -3.41
C GLN A 89 3.35 22.29 -3.10
N ASP A 90 2.10 22.74 -2.96
CA ASP A 90 1.76 24.11 -2.55
C ASP A 90 2.32 24.44 -1.16
N SER A 91 2.11 23.56 -0.18
CA SER A 91 2.58 23.79 1.20
C SER A 91 4.10 23.73 1.37
N GLU A 92 4.78 22.82 0.65
CA GLU A 92 6.21 22.63 0.74
C GLU A 92 6.97 23.64 -0.09
N VAL A 93 6.56 23.87 -1.33
CA VAL A 93 7.34 24.62 -2.31
C VAL A 93 6.63 25.90 -2.74
N GLY A 94 5.31 25.86 -2.92
CA GLY A 94 4.45 26.99 -3.31
C GLY A 94 4.36 27.25 -4.82
N ASP A 95 4.98 26.41 -5.66
CA ASP A 95 4.84 26.48 -7.12
C ASP A 95 4.99 25.08 -7.73
N GLY A 96 4.60 24.92 -9.00
CA GLY A 96 4.61 23.65 -9.70
C GLY A 96 3.43 22.74 -9.35
N THR A 97 2.36 23.29 -8.77
CA THR A 97 1.13 22.57 -8.39
C THR A 97 0.45 21.94 -9.62
N THR A 98 0.38 22.66 -10.74
CA THR A 98 -0.11 22.11 -12.02
C THR A 98 0.87 21.09 -12.61
N THR A 99 2.17 21.37 -12.52
CA THR A 99 3.25 20.52 -13.05
C THR A 99 3.23 19.12 -12.42
N VAL A 100 3.10 19.02 -11.09
CA VAL A 100 3.09 17.74 -10.38
C VAL A 100 1.88 16.88 -10.77
N VAL A 101 0.70 17.49 -10.92
CA VAL A 101 -0.53 16.77 -11.32
C VAL A 101 -0.43 16.30 -12.77
N LEU A 102 0.09 17.15 -13.67
CA LEU A 102 0.24 16.82 -15.09
C LEU A 102 1.26 15.69 -15.30
N LEU A 103 2.40 15.74 -14.60
CA LEU A 103 3.40 14.67 -14.64
C LEU A 103 2.85 13.35 -14.10
N ALA A 104 2.15 13.38 -12.96
CA ALA A 104 1.54 12.17 -12.39
C ALA A 104 0.52 11.55 -13.36
N GLY A 105 -0.33 12.39 -13.96
CA GLY A 105 -1.29 11.96 -14.99
C GLY A 105 -0.61 11.39 -16.23
N GLU A 106 0.46 12.02 -16.73
CA GLU A 106 1.16 11.53 -17.92
C GLU A 106 1.97 10.25 -17.64
N PHE A 107 2.57 10.10 -16.45
CA PHE A 107 3.19 8.83 -16.04
C PHE A 107 2.19 7.68 -16.05
N LEU A 108 0.99 7.90 -15.50
CA LEU A 108 -0.08 6.89 -15.52
C LEU A 108 -0.57 6.59 -16.93
N LYS A 109 -0.69 7.62 -17.77
CA LYS A 109 -1.10 7.48 -19.17
C LYS A 109 -0.08 6.72 -20.02
N GLU A 110 1.21 6.97 -19.83
CA GLU A 110 2.28 6.21 -20.51
C GLU A 110 2.47 4.81 -19.90
N ALA A 111 2.02 4.58 -18.66
CA ALA A 111 1.96 3.24 -18.05
C ALA A 111 0.79 2.39 -18.59
N LYS A 112 -0.31 3.02 -19.02
CA LYS A 112 -1.56 2.35 -19.43
C LYS A 112 -1.38 1.27 -20.51
N PRO A 113 -0.65 1.49 -21.63
CA PRO A 113 -0.47 0.46 -22.65
C PRO A 113 0.20 -0.80 -22.09
N PHE A 114 1.17 -0.64 -21.18
CA PHE A 114 1.83 -1.78 -20.55
C PHE A 114 0.87 -2.57 -19.65
N ILE A 115 -0.01 -1.89 -18.90
CA ILE A 115 -1.06 -2.55 -18.11
C ILE A 115 -2.07 -3.25 -19.03
N GLU A 116 -2.38 -2.66 -20.18
CA GLU A 116 -3.22 -3.26 -21.22
C GLU A 116 -2.58 -4.51 -21.83
N ASP A 117 -1.27 -4.50 -22.03
CA ASP A 117 -0.48 -5.63 -22.53
C ASP A 117 -0.19 -6.70 -21.45
N GLY A 118 -0.74 -6.53 -20.23
CA GLY A 118 -0.62 -7.50 -19.14
C GLY A 118 0.71 -7.45 -18.39
N VAL A 119 1.46 -6.34 -18.50
CA VAL A 119 2.64 -6.09 -17.66
C VAL A 119 2.20 -5.95 -16.20
N HIS A 120 2.83 -6.72 -15.30
CA HIS A 120 2.57 -6.62 -13.87
C HIS A 120 2.93 -5.20 -13.34
N PRO A 121 2.03 -4.51 -12.62
CA PRO A 121 2.26 -3.13 -12.16
C PRO A 121 3.56 -2.94 -11.37
N GLN A 122 3.96 -3.93 -10.57
CA GLN A 122 5.19 -3.89 -9.78
C GLN A 122 6.48 -3.68 -10.60
N ASN A 123 6.52 -4.16 -11.85
CA ASN A 123 7.68 -3.99 -12.74
C ASN A 123 7.79 -2.54 -13.25
N LEU A 124 6.65 -1.92 -13.53
CA LEU A 124 6.56 -0.50 -13.87
C LEU A 124 6.95 0.36 -12.66
N ILE A 125 6.40 0.07 -11.47
CA ILE A 125 6.69 0.80 -10.22
C ILE A 125 8.20 0.79 -9.93
N ARG A 126 8.85 -0.39 -10.00
CA ARG A 126 10.30 -0.51 -9.78
C ARG A 126 11.08 0.38 -10.75
N SER A 127 10.73 0.35 -12.04
CA SER A 127 11.44 1.11 -13.08
C SER A 127 11.18 2.61 -13.01
N TYR A 128 9.97 3.03 -12.65
CA TYR A 128 9.61 4.44 -12.47
C TYR A 128 10.33 5.05 -11.26
N ARG A 129 10.44 4.30 -10.15
CA ARG A 129 11.26 4.73 -9.00
C ARG A 129 12.74 4.86 -9.35
N THR A 130 13.30 3.91 -10.12
CA THR A 130 14.68 4.01 -10.60
C THR A 130 14.87 5.21 -11.53
N ALA A 131 13.95 5.45 -12.48
CA ALA A 131 13.99 6.60 -13.37
C ALA A 131 13.91 7.94 -12.61
N CYS A 132 13.04 8.02 -11.59
CA CYS A 132 12.92 9.19 -10.71
C CYS A 132 14.23 9.48 -9.96
N TYR A 133 14.87 8.46 -9.37
CA TYR A 133 16.16 8.62 -8.71
C TYR A 133 17.22 9.20 -9.66
N LEU A 134 17.34 8.62 -10.86
CA LEU A 134 18.27 9.07 -11.88
C LEU A 134 17.99 10.50 -12.37
N ALA A 135 16.70 10.86 -12.52
CA ALA A 135 16.27 12.20 -12.88
C ALA A 135 16.66 13.24 -11.82
N ILE A 136 16.43 12.93 -10.54
CA ILE A 136 16.77 13.82 -9.42
C ILE A 136 18.28 14.05 -9.32
N GLU A 137 19.08 13.00 -9.45
CA GLU A 137 20.54 13.13 -9.45
C GLU A 137 21.02 14.00 -10.62
N LYS A 138 20.41 13.84 -11.81
CA LYS A 138 20.74 14.67 -12.97
C LYS A 138 20.36 16.15 -12.78
N ILE A 139 19.22 16.43 -12.13
CA ILE A 139 18.85 17.81 -11.77
C ILE A 139 19.88 18.43 -10.85
N LYS A 140 20.34 17.71 -9.81
CA LYS A 140 21.36 18.21 -8.88
C LYS A 140 22.68 18.52 -9.59
N GLU A 141 23.07 17.69 -10.56
CA GLU A 141 24.27 17.91 -11.38
C GLU A 141 24.16 19.17 -12.26
N LEU A 142 22.99 19.44 -12.83
CA LEU A 142 22.74 20.58 -13.71
C LEU A 142 22.40 21.87 -12.96
N ALA A 143 22.18 21.80 -11.65
CA ALA A 143 21.80 22.95 -10.85
C ALA A 143 22.95 23.94 -10.68
N VAL A 144 22.69 25.20 -10.99
CA VAL A 144 23.68 26.29 -10.89
C VAL A 144 23.48 27.02 -9.57
N SER A 145 24.56 27.17 -8.80
CA SER A 145 24.52 27.94 -7.54
C SER A 145 24.59 29.44 -7.80
N ILE A 146 23.76 30.20 -7.09
CA ILE A 146 23.74 31.67 -7.00
C ILE A 146 24.43 32.17 -5.72
N GLU A 147 25.11 31.30 -4.98
CA GLU A 147 25.84 31.63 -3.75
C GLU A 147 27.11 32.47 -4.04
N GLY A 148 27.43 33.42 -3.15
CA GLY A 148 28.64 34.26 -3.27
C GLY A 148 28.48 35.58 -4.05
N LYS A 149 27.29 35.91 -4.56
CA LYS A 149 27.00 37.19 -5.24
C LYS A 149 26.70 38.32 -4.26
N SER A 150 26.89 39.57 -4.69
CA SER A 150 26.61 40.75 -3.85
C SER A 150 25.11 40.85 -3.52
N LEU A 151 24.74 41.60 -2.46
CA LEU A 151 23.33 41.72 -2.05
C LEU A 151 22.45 42.32 -3.17
N GLU A 152 22.98 43.27 -3.93
CA GLU A 152 22.29 43.91 -5.07
C GLU A 152 22.11 42.94 -6.24
N GLU A 153 23.15 42.18 -6.57
CA GLU A 153 23.06 41.13 -7.59
C GLU A 153 22.07 40.04 -7.15
N LYS A 154 22.11 39.62 -5.88
CA LYS A 154 21.18 38.64 -5.32
C LYS A 154 19.74 39.12 -5.39
N LYS A 155 19.46 40.40 -5.06
CA LYS A 155 18.13 41.02 -5.23
C LYS A 155 17.67 40.96 -6.68
N SER A 156 18.53 41.34 -7.62
CA SER A 156 18.22 41.31 -9.05
C SER A 156 17.89 39.91 -9.56
N LEU A 157 18.65 38.90 -9.13
CA LEU A 157 18.42 37.50 -9.50
C LEU A 157 17.13 36.93 -8.88
N LEU A 158 16.86 37.22 -7.61
CA LEU A 158 15.63 36.80 -6.96
C LEU A 158 14.39 37.46 -7.60
N ALA A 159 14.51 38.71 -8.03
CA ALA A 159 13.43 39.40 -8.75
C ALA A 159 13.15 38.71 -10.10
N LYS A 160 14.18 38.22 -10.80
CA LYS A 160 14.01 37.44 -12.03
C LYS A 160 13.33 36.08 -11.78
N CYS A 161 13.69 35.38 -10.71
CA CYS A 161 13.01 34.15 -10.30
C CYS A 161 11.53 34.43 -9.99
N ALA A 162 11.23 35.46 -9.20
CA ALA A 162 9.85 35.85 -8.88
C ALA A 162 9.05 36.24 -10.14
N ALA A 163 9.65 37.01 -11.05
CA ALA A 163 9.00 37.41 -12.30
C ALA A 163 8.66 36.21 -13.20
N THR A 164 9.46 35.15 -13.16
CA THR A 164 9.18 33.90 -13.87
C THR A 164 7.90 33.25 -13.36
N THR A 165 7.76 33.12 -12.03
CA THR A 165 6.53 32.60 -11.37
C THR A 165 5.29 33.43 -11.69
N LEU A 166 5.43 34.76 -11.70
CA LEU A 166 4.31 35.67 -11.94
C LEU A 166 3.86 35.72 -13.41
N SER A 167 4.67 35.21 -14.33
CA SER A 167 4.45 35.38 -15.77
C SER A 167 3.19 34.68 -16.32
N SER A 168 2.74 33.60 -15.68
CA SER A 168 1.55 32.82 -16.04
C SER A 168 0.27 33.23 -15.37
N LYS A 169 0.33 34.22 -14.48
CA LYS A 169 -0.78 34.61 -13.65
C LYS A 169 -1.45 35.88 -14.19
N LEU A 170 -2.64 36.20 -13.69
CA LEU A 170 -3.38 37.42 -14.05
C LEU A 170 -2.57 38.72 -13.86
N ILE A 171 -1.55 38.71 -12.99
CA ILE A 171 -0.66 39.86 -12.75
C ILE A 171 0.62 39.87 -13.62
N GLY A 172 0.74 38.96 -14.60
CA GLY A 172 1.93 38.82 -15.43
C GLY A 172 2.33 40.08 -16.22
N GLY A 173 1.36 40.94 -16.55
CA GLY A 173 1.64 42.24 -17.19
C GLY A 173 2.35 43.26 -16.30
N GLU A 174 2.31 43.08 -14.98
CA GLU A 174 2.93 43.96 -13.96
C GLU A 174 3.95 43.20 -13.11
N LYS A 175 4.50 42.10 -13.64
CA LYS A 175 5.36 41.17 -12.90
C LYS A 175 6.63 41.82 -12.36
N GLU A 176 7.24 42.78 -13.07
CA GLU A 176 8.47 43.44 -12.61
C GLU A 176 8.23 44.25 -11.33
N PHE A 177 7.11 44.98 -11.28
CA PHE A 177 6.70 45.77 -10.13
C PHE A 177 6.46 44.90 -8.89
N PHE A 178 5.71 43.82 -9.08
CA PHE A 178 5.40 42.89 -8.01
C PHE A 178 6.60 42.03 -7.59
N ALA A 179 7.47 41.63 -8.52
CA ALA A 179 8.68 40.87 -8.23
C ALA A 179 9.63 41.66 -7.32
N SER A 180 9.85 42.95 -7.57
CA SER A 180 10.65 43.79 -6.66
C SER A 180 10.03 43.87 -5.27
N MET A 181 8.70 44.03 -5.21
CA MET A 181 7.96 44.13 -3.96
C MET A 181 8.06 42.86 -3.11
N VAL A 182 7.93 41.69 -3.75
CA VAL A 182 8.08 40.37 -3.11
C VAL A 182 9.49 40.20 -2.57
N VAL A 183 10.51 40.52 -3.36
CA VAL A 183 11.91 40.39 -2.93
C VAL A 183 12.21 41.28 -1.73
N ASP A 184 11.76 42.52 -1.74
CA ASP A 184 11.95 43.43 -0.62
C ASP A 184 11.18 42.96 0.63
N ALA A 185 9.96 42.44 0.48
CA ALA A 185 9.19 41.86 1.58
C ALA A 185 9.88 40.64 2.21
N VAL A 186 10.42 39.74 1.40
CA VAL A 186 11.12 38.54 1.88
C VAL A 186 12.47 38.90 2.52
N ILE A 187 13.18 39.90 1.98
CA ILE A 187 14.44 40.36 2.59
C ILE A 187 14.19 41.08 3.92
N ALA A 188 13.08 41.81 4.05
CA ALA A 188 12.72 42.49 5.30
C ALA A 188 12.53 41.51 6.47
N ILE A 189 11.97 40.32 6.23
CA ILE A 189 11.79 39.30 7.29
C ILE A 189 13.07 38.50 7.61
N GLY A 190 14.07 38.51 6.73
CA GLY A 190 15.34 37.78 6.89
C GLY A 190 15.22 36.26 6.78
N ASN A 191 16.11 35.54 7.47
CA ASN A 191 16.19 34.06 7.44
C ASN A 191 15.21 33.34 8.39
N GLU A 192 14.23 34.03 8.97
CA GLU A 192 13.25 33.37 9.84
C GLU A 192 12.17 32.63 9.05
N ASP A 193 11.83 31.42 9.50
CA ASP A 193 10.85 30.52 8.87
C ASP A 193 9.37 30.93 9.00
N ARG A 194 9.11 32.20 9.33
CA ARG A 194 7.77 32.67 9.71
C ARG A 194 7.09 33.41 8.57
N LEU A 195 6.49 32.66 7.63
CA LEU A 195 5.72 33.24 6.52
C LEU A 195 4.53 34.12 6.99
N SER A 196 4.00 33.85 8.19
CA SER A 196 2.96 34.66 8.84
C SER A 196 3.36 36.13 9.10
N MET A 197 4.66 36.45 9.04
CA MET A 197 5.19 37.80 9.21
C MET A 197 5.10 38.66 7.95
N ILE A 198 4.82 38.06 6.79
CA ILE A 198 4.44 38.78 5.57
C ILE A 198 2.92 38.80 5.50
N GLY A 199 2.31 39.96 5.77
CA GLY A 199 0.87 40.15 5.62
C GLY A 199 0.51 40.63 4.21
N ILE A 200 -0.56 40.10 3.63
CA ILE A 200 -1.16 40.66 2.42
C ILE A 200 -2.53 41.23 2.79
N LYS A 201 -2.79 42.49 2.42
CA LYS A 201 -4.05 43.18 2.70
C LYS A 201 -4.71 43.60 1.41
N LYS A 202 -5.93 43.12 1.19
CA LYS A 202 -6.72 43.37 -0.02
C LYS A 202 -7.58 44.62 0.16
N VAL A 203 -7.50 45.56 -0.78
CA VAL A 203 -8.29 46.78 -0.75
C VAL A 203 -8.90 47.04 -2.13
N PRO A 204 -10.24 46.99 -2.24
CA PRO A 204 -10.91 47.18 -3.53
C PRO A 204 -10.78 48.60 -4.07
N GLY A 205 -10.82 48.72 -5.39
CA GLY A 205 -10.75 49.96 -6.15
C GLY A 205 -9.32 50.42 -6.44
N GLY A 206 -9.16 51.19 -7.52
CA GLY A 206 -7.86 51.61 -8.05
C GLY A 206 -7.29 50.62 -9.07
N THR A 207 -6.01 50.77 -9.38
CA THR A 207 -5.25 49.93 -10.31
C THR A 207 -4.26 49.05 -9.54
N MET A 208 -3.76 47.98 -10.16
CA MET A 208 -2.78 47.08 -9.52
C MET A 208 -1.48 47.80 -9.11
N ARG A 209 -1.10 48.86 -9.85
CA ARG A 209 0.07 49.70 -9.55
C ARG A 209 -0.10 50.62 -8.35
N ASP A 210 -1.32 50.79 -7.85
CA ASP A 210 -1.58 51.53 -6.61
C ASP A 210 -1.25 50.68 -5.36
N SER A 211 -0.85 49.42 -5.54
CA SER A 211 -0.38 48.54 -4.47
C SER A 211 0.97 49.03 -3.92
N PHE A 212 1.26 48.78 -2.66
CA PHE A 212 2.54 49.21 -2.06
C PHE A 212 2.98 48.30 -0.92
N LEU A 213 4.29 48.31 -0.66
CA LEU A 213 4.92 47.62 0.46
C LEU A 213 5.06 48.54 1.66
N VAL A 214 4.69 48.05 2.83
CA VAL A 214 4.95 48.66 4.13
C VAL A 214 6.06 47.85 4.82
N ASN A 215 7.18 48.51 5.10
CA ASN A 215 8.29 47.95 5.90
C ASN A 215 7.91 48.01 7.39
N GLY A 216 6.96 47.16 7.77
CA GLY A 216 6.30 47.14 9.06
C GLY A 216 4.93 46.45 8.94
N VAL A 217 3.92 47.02 9.59
CA VAL A 217 2.59 46.41 9.66
C VAL A 217 1.53 47.39 9.18
N ALA A 218 0.61 46.89 8.36
CA ALA A 218 -0.60 47.62 8.01
C ALA A 218 -1.83 46.74 8.22
N PHE A 219 -2.87 47.30 8.85
CA PHE A 219 -4.17 46.62 8.94
C PHE A 219 -5.31 47.63 8.82
N LYS A 220 -6.44 47.13 8.33
CA LYS A 220 -7.65 47.91 8.14
C LYS A 220 -8.15 48.46 9.47
N LYS A 221 -8.66 49.69 9.47
CA LYS A 221 -9.40 50.27 10.60
C LYS A 221 -10.49 49.30 11.05
N THR A 222 -10.44 48.91 12.32
CA THR A 222 -11.43 48.05 12.95
C THR A 222 -12.67 48.85 13.35
N PHE A 223 -13.70 48.18 13.87
CA PHE A 223 -14.92 48.84 14.32
C PHE A 223 -14.59 49.97 15.31
N SER A 224 -15.02 51.18 14.98
CA SER A 224 -14.75 52.40 15.75
C SER A 224 -16.01 52.93 16.41
N TYR A 225 -15.92 53.20 17.71
CA TYR A 225 -16.98 53.73 18.56
C TYR A 225 -16.97 55.28 18.59
N ALA A 226 -17.92 55.90 19.30
CA ALA A 226 -17.98 57.36 19.44
C ALA A 226 -16.67 57.90 20.07
N GLY A 227 -16.22 59.07 19.61
CA GLY A 227 -14.94 59.68 20.03
C GLY A 227 -13.73 59.31 19.17
N PHE A 228 -13.83 58.29 18.31
CA PHE A 228 -12.69 57.83 17.48
C PHE A 228 -12.11 58.91 16.55
N GLU A 229 -12.95 59.73 15.90
CA GLU A 229 -12.47 60.76 14.97
C GLU A 229 -11.73 61.91 15.67
N GLN A 230 -11.86 62.04 17.00
CA GLN A 230 -11.15 63.05 17.80
C GLN A 230 -9.71 62.61 18.14
N GLN A 231 -9.39 61.32 18.04
CA GLN A 231 -8.07 60.80 18.35
C GLN A 231 -7.03 61.23 17.30
N PRO A 232 -5.79 61.57 17.70
CA PRO A 232 -4.73 61.90 16.74
C PRO A 232 -4.46 60.73 15.80
N LYS A 233 -4.34 61.03 14.50
CA LYS A 233 -4.17 60.02 13.43
C LYS A 233 -2.72 59.81 13.03
N LYS A 234 -1.77 60.53 13.63
CA LYS A 234 -0.34 60.42 13.34
C LYS A 234 0.48 60.65 14.60
N PHE A 235 1.46 59.78 14.84
CA PHE A 235 2.43 59.92 15.92
C PHE A 235 3.86 59.66 15.40
N LEU A 236 4.82 60.36 15.99
CA LEU A 236 6.26 60.12 15.83
C LEU A 236 6.77 59.41 17.08
N ASN A 237 7.45 58.28 16.92
CA ASN A 237 7.97 57.47 18.02
C ASN A 237 6.94 57.14 19.14
N PRO A 238 5.71 56.69 18.82
CA PRO A 238 4.73 56.37 19.85
C PRO A 238 5.10 55.11 20.65
N LYS A 239 4.78 55.12 21.95
CA LYS A 239 4.72 53.89 22.77
C LYS A 239 3.42 53.13 22.45
N ILE A 240 3.54 51.84 22.17
CA ILE A 240 2.46 50.99 21.68
C ILE A 240 2.16 49.90 22.72
N LEU A 241 0.93 49.88 23.22
CA LEU A 241 0.44 48.89 24.16
C LEU A 241 -0.47 47.89 23.42
N LEU A 242 -0.15 46.60 23.55
CA LEU A 242 -0.88 45.51 22.92
C LEU A 242 -1.60 44.68 23.99
N LEU A 243 -2.92 44.54 23.85
CA LEU A 243 -3.78 43.94 24.85
C LEU A 243 -4.58 42.75 24.28
N ASN A 244 -4.82 41.77 25.15
CA ASN A 244 -5.76 40.67 24.94
C ASN A 244 -6.89 40.72 25.98
N ILE A 245 -7.38 41.93 26.28
CA ILE A 245 -8.47 42.16 27.22
C ILE A 245 -9.51 43.10 26.61
N GLU A 246 -10.76 42.95 27.03
CA GLU A 246 -11.80 43.90 26.68
C GLU A 246 -11.72 45.15 27.56
N LEU A 247 -11.94 46.30 26.94
CA LEU A 247 -12.03 47.61 27.57
C LEU A 247 -13.45 48.16 27.31
N GLU A 248 -14.45 47.39 27.74
CA GLU A 248 -15.86 47.70 27.58
C GLU A 248 -16.57 47.43 28.91
N LEU A 249 -17.53 48.28 29.26
CA LEU A 249 -18.40 48.06 30.41
C LEU A 249 -19.38 46.94 30.05
N LYS A 250 -19.16 45.74 30.57
CA LYS A 250 -20.07 44.61 30.43
C LYS A 250 -20.64 44.22 31.78
N SER A 251 -21.96 44.00 31.82
CA SER A 251 -22.56 43.23 32.90
C SER A 251 -22.04 41.80 32.82
N GLU A 252 -21.40 41.28 33.88
CA GLU A 252 -21.02 39.86 33.96
C GLU A 252 -22.27 39.00 33.82
N LYS A 253 -22.51 38.41 32.63
CA LYS A 253 -23.83 37.87 32.30
C LYS A 253 -24.01 36.36 32.38
N GLU A 254 -23.00 35.56 32.73
CA GLU A 254 -23.18 34.10 32.68
C GLU A 254 -22.64 33.27 33.85
N ASN A 255 -21.78 33.78 34.75
CA ASN A 255 -21.18 32.94 35.82
C ASN A 255 -21.13 33.56 37.24
N ALA A 256 -21.58 34.79 37.45
CA ALA A 256 -21.55 35.46 38.76
C ALA A 256 -22.98 35.82 39.23
N GLU A 257 -23.47 35.12 40.24
CA GLU A 257 -24.74 35.48 40.89
C GLU A 257 -24.47 36.52 41.98
N ILE A 258 -24.88 37.77 41.75
CA ILE A 258 -24.78 38.83 42.75
C ILE A 258 -26.03 38.79 43.64
N ARG A 259 -25.88 38.28 44.86
CA ARG A 259 -26.96 38.24 45.87
C ARG A 259 -26.87 39.45 46.79
N LEU A 260 -27.89 40.30 46.73
CA LEU A 260 -28.03 41.47 47.61
C LEU A 260 -28.99 41.16 48.75
N SER A 261 -28.58 41.46 49.99
CA SER A 261 -29.42 41.40 51.18
C SER A 261 -30.04 42.75 51.55
N ASP A 262 -29.54 43.86 50.96
CA ASP A 262 -30.05 45.22 51.14
C ASP A 262 -30.06 45.99 49.80
N PRO A 263 -31.20 46.55 49.35
CA PRO A 263 -31.29 47.39 48.15
C PRO A 263 -30.32 48.59 48.14
N SER A 264 -29.91 49.11 49.30
CA SER A 264 -28.97 50.23 49.39
C SER A 264 -27.58 49.91 48.81
N GLN A 265 -27.23 48.63 48.74
CA GLN A 265 -25.94 48.14 48.23
C GLN A 265 -25.90 48.07 46.70
N TYR A 266 -27.04 48.18 46.01
CA TYR A 266 -27.09 48.14 44.54
C TYR A 266 -26.23 49.23 43.91
N GLN A 267 -26.26 50.45 44.45
CA GLN A 267 -25.44 51.57 43.95
C GLN A 267 -23.94 51.27 44.08
N SER A 268 -23.52 50.62 45.17
CA SER A 268 -22.10 50.28 45.37
C SER A 268 -21.56 49.29 44.35
N ILE A 269 -22.42 48.41 43.79
CA ILE A 269 -22.05 47.49 42.71
C ILE A 269 -21.89 48.26 41.40
N VAL A 270 -22.83 49.15 41.08
CA VAL A 270 -22.76 50.00 39.90
C VAL A 270 -21.46 50.83 39.95
N ASP A 271 -21.19 51.48 41.07
CA ASP A 271 -19.97 52.27 41.27
C ASP A 271 -18.71 51.40 41.15
N ALA A 272 -18.73 50.15 41.65
CA ALA A 272 -17.62 49.21 41.51
C ALA A 272 -17.38 48.80 40.04
N GLU A 273 -18.42 48.53 39.26
CA GLU A 273 -18.30 48.21 37.82
C GLU A 273 -17.64 49.38 37.05
N TRP A 274 -18.07 50.61 37.34
CA TRP A 274 -17.45 51.82 36.77
C TRP A 274 -15.99 51.96 37.19
N ASN A 275 -15.68 51.79 38.47
CA ASN A 275 -14.32 51.91 38.99
C ASN A 275 -13.37 50.87 38.38
N ILE A 276 -13.84 49.63 38.14
CA ILE A 276 -13.04 48.59 37.49
C ILE A 276 -12.63 49.01 36.08
N ILE A 277 -13.54 49.61 35.31
CA ILE A 277 -13.21 50.07 33.95
C ILE A 277 -12.28 51.28 34.00
N TYR A 278 -12.57 52.29 34.82
CA TYR A 278 -11.69 53.46 34.94
C TYR A 278 -10.28 53.10 35.41
N ASP A 279 -10.14 52.19 36.38
CA ASP A 279 -8.84 51.71 36.85
C ASP A 279 -8.03 51.04 35.71
N LYS A 280 -8.69 50.24 34.87
CA LYS A 280 -8.03 49.64 33.70
C LYS A 280 -7.56 50.69 32.69
N LEU A 281 -8.40 51.71 32.43
CA LEU A 281 -8.08 52.79 31.50
C LEU A 281 -6.95 53.67 32.04
N ASP A 282 -6.97 54.00 33.33
CA ASP A 282 -5.92 54.77 34.00
C ASP A 282 -4.58 54.05 33.97
N LYS A 283 -4.56 52.74 34.20
CA LYS A 283 -3.33 51.94 34.06
C LYS A 283 -2.77 51.98 32.65
N CYS A 284 -3.63 51.97 31.63
CA CYS A 284 -3.19 52.14 30.24
C CYS A 284 -2.56 53.54 30.03
N VAL A 285 -3.15 54.60 30.57
CA VAL A 285 -2.61 55.96 30.47
C VAL A 285 -1.30 56.10 31.24
N GLN A 286 -1.21 55.55 32.45
CA GLN A 286 -0.03 55.58 33.32
C GLN A 286 1.17 54.86 32.69
N SER A 287 0.94 53.86 31.84
CA SER A 287 2.01 53.23 31.06
C SER A 287 2.69 54.17 30.05
N GLY A 288 2.07 55.32 29.74
CA GLY A 288 2.58 56.27 28.75
C GLY A 288 2.35 55.85 27.29
N ALA A 289 1.56 54.80 27.05
CA ALA A 289 1.19 54.37 25.71
C ALA A 289 0.38 55.45 24.96
N LYS A 290 0.73 55.69 23.69
CA LYS A 290 0.02 56.58 22.76
C LYS A 290 -0.83 55.85 21.74
N VAL A 291 -0.57 54.56 21.55
CA VAL A 291 -1.36 53.65 20.71
C VAL A 291 -1.73 52.44 21.55
N VAL A 292 -3.03 52.18 21.74
CA VAL A 292 -3.56 51.04 22.49
C VAL A 292 -4.35 50.14 21.54
N LEU A 293 -3.83 48.94 21.30
CA LEU A 293 -4.49 47.95 20.45
C LEU A 293 -5.00 46.79 21.30
N SER A 294 -6.25 46.39 21.11
CA SER A 294 -6.78 45.18 21.74
C SER A 294 -7.35 44.19 20.73
N ARG A 295 -7.12 42.90 20.96
CA ARG A 295 -7.82 41.82 20.25
C ARG A 295 -9.33 41.86 20.53
N LEU A 296 -9.73 42.26 21.72
CA LEU A 296 -11.13 42.33 22.15
C LEU A 296 -11.70 43.74 21.95
N ALA A 297 -12.98 43.91 22.24
CA ALA A 297 -13.66 45.20 22.06
C ALA A 297 -13.10 46.28 22.99
N ILE A 298 -13.07 47.51 22.49
CA ILE A 298 -12.85 48.74 23.25
C ILE A 298 -14.13 49.55 23.07
N GLY A 299 -14.93 49.72 24.13
CA GLY A 299 -16.25 50.35 24.05
C GLY A 299 -16.22 51.88 24.01
N ASP A 300 -17.38 52.51 23.78
CA ASP A 300 -17.53 53.98 23.64
C ASP A 300 -16.87 54.77 24.77
N LEU A 301 -17.09 54.36 26.02
CA LEU A 301 -16.51 55.00 27.20
C LEU A 301 -14.98 55.04 27.13
N ALA A 302 -14.35 53.91 26.81
CA ALA A 302 -12.90 53.80 26.71
C ALA A 302 -12.36 54.60 25.52
N THR A 303 -13.06 54.58 24.38
CA THR A 303 -12.68 55.35 23.19
C THR A 303 -12.70 56.86 23.46
N GLN A 304 -13.72 57.38 24.12
CA GLN A 304 -13.78 58.79 24.52
C GLN A 304 -12.72 59.13 25.56
N TYR A 305 -12.53 58.27 26.56
CA TYR A 305 -11.52 58.47 27.62
C TYR A 305 -10.10 58.62 27.07
N PHE A 306 -9.76 57.81 26.05
CA PHE A 306 -8.49 57.89 25.35
C PHE A 306 -8.41 59.09 24.38
N ALA A 307 -9.52 59.47 23.75
CA ALA A 307 -9.58 60.65 22.88
C ALA A 307 -9.25 61.94 23.64
N ASP A 308 -9.81 62.11 24.85
CA ASP A 308 -9.55 63.28 25.72
C ASP A 308 -8.07 63.38 26.18
N ARG A 309 -7.27 62.34 25.95
CA ARG A 309 -5.86 62.22 26.40
C ARG A 309 -4.88 62.04 25.23
N ASP A 310 -5.33 62.29 24.00
CA ASP A 310 -4.53 62.15 22.78
C ASP A 310 -3.92 60.74 22.62
N ILE A 311 -4.70 59.70 22.94
CA ILE A 311 -4.33 58.30 22.77
C ILE A 311 -5.18 57.70 21.67
N PHE A 312 -4.54 57.08 20.68
CA PHE A 312 -5.25 56.31 19.66
C PHE A 312 -5.57 54.91 20.20
N CYS A 313 -6.79 54.44 19.97
CA CYS A 313 -7.15 53.08 20.32
C CYS A 313 -7.88 52.34 19.19
N ALA A 314 -7.64 51.03 19.08
CA ALA A 314 -8.37 50.16 18.18
C ALA A 314 -8.66 48.82 18.87
N GLY A 315 -9.94 48.48 18.99
CA GLY A 315 -10.40 47.18 19.48
C GLY A 315 -10.69 46.23 18.33
N ARG A 316 -10.92 44.94 18.65
CA ARG A 316 -11.22 43.88 17.67
C ARG A 316 -10.14 43.74 16.59
N VAL A 317 -8.88 43.99 16.94
CA VAL A 317 -7.75 43.75 16.04
C VAL A 317 -7.59 42.25 15.85
N ALA A 318 -7.48 41.80 14.60
CA ALA A 318 -7.27 40.40 14.30
C ALA A 318 -6.01 39.88 15.01
N GLU A 319 -6.06 38.66 15.54
CA GLU A 319 -4.96 38.10 16.33
C GLU A 319 -3.64 38.06 15.54
N GLU A 320 -3.70 37.75 14.24
CA GLU A 320 -2.53 37.77 13.36
C GLU A 320 -1.94 39.17 13.19
N ASP A 321 -2.79 40.20 13.08
CA ASP A 321 -2.34 41.59 12.99
C ASP A 321 -1.68 42.02 14.30
N LEU A 322 -2.27 41.67 15.45
CA LEU A 322 -1.70 41.99 16.76
C LEU A 322 -0.34 41.32 16.98
N LYS A 323 -0.18 40.05 16.57
CA LYS A 323 1.10 39.33 16.59
C LYS A 323 2.14 39.96 15.67
N ARG A 324 1.74 40.40 14.47
CA ARG A 324 2.64 41.13 13.56
C ARG A 324 3.08 42.46 14.16
N VAL A 325 2.16 43.25 14.74
CA VAL A 325 2.51 44.52 15.40
C VAL A 325 3.48 44.27 16.56
N ALA A 326 3.25 43.24 17.38
CA ALA A 326 4.17 42.83 18.44
C ALA A 326 5.57 42.54 17.89
N ALA A 327 5.67 41.69 16.86
CA ALA A 327 6.94 41.33 16.24
C ALA A 327 7.66 42.52 15.59
N ALA A 328 6.92 43.44 14.96
CA ALA A 328 7.47 44.62 14.31
C ALA A 328 8.01 45.64 15.33
N THR A 329 7.19 45.97 16.31
CA THR A 329 7.42 47.08 17.25
C THR A 329 8.25 46.68 18.46
N GLY A 330 8.45 45.37 18.69
CA GLY A 330 9.10 44.82 19.88
C GLY A 330 8.18 44.72 21.10
N GLY A 331 6.91 45.12 20.98
CA GLY A 331 5.94 45.04 22.07
C GLY A 331 5.48 43.62 22.37
N THR A 332 5.02 43.37 23.60
CA THR A 332 4.48 42.07 24.03
C THR A 332 3.00 42.18 24.34
N VAL A 333 2.18 41.26 23.80
CA VAL A 333 0.74 41.23 24.05
C VAL A 333 0.45 40.89 25.51
N GLN A 334 -0.22 41.79 26.22
CA GLN A 334 -0.57 41.63 27.63
C GLN A 334 -2.01 41.13 27.81
N THR A 335 -2.19 40.17 28.70
CA THR A 335 -3.53 39.66 29.11
C THR A 335 -4.08 40.40 30.35
N SER A 336 -3.35 41.38 30.86
CA SER A 336 -3.74 42.21 32.00
C SER A 336 -3.14 43.60 31.84
N VAL A 337 -3.79 44.61 32.42
CA VAL A 337 -3.28 45.98 32.52
C VAL A 337 -2.51 46.22 33.84
N ASN A 338 -2.44 45.22 34.69
CA ASN A 338 -1.60 45.27 35.89
C ASN A 338 -0.13 44.99 35.51
N ASN A 339 0.81 45.75 36.07
CA ASN A 339 2.25 45.62 35.84
C ASN A 339 2.69 45.83 34.39
N VAL A 340 2.06 46.76 33.66
CA VAL A 340 2.55 47.21 32.36
C VAL A 340 3.82 48.04 32.58
N ILE A 341 4.97 47.44 32.30
CA ILE A 341 6.30 48.07 32.38
C ILE A 341 6.75 48.58 31.01
N ASP A 342 7.75 49.47 30.97
CA ASP A 342 8.25 50.04 29.72
C ASP A 342 8.79 48.99 28.74
N GLU A 343 9.32 47.86 29.24
CA GLU A 343 9.87 46.76 28.43
C GLU A 343 8.81 46.01 27.60
N VAL A 344 7.54 46.03 28.02
CA VAL A 344 6.46 45.36 27.27
C VAL A 344 5.86 46.23 26.17
N LEU A 345 6.16 47.53 26.17
CA LEU A 345 5.66 48.48 25.19
C LEU A 345 6.49 48.43 23.91
N GLY A 346 5.80 48.39 22.77
CA GLY A 346 6.44 48.50 21.46
C GLY A 346 6.71 49.96 21.08
N THR A 347 7.53 50.16 20.06
CA THR A 347 7.72 51.47 19.42
C THR A 347 7.89 51.35 17.91
N CYS A 348 7.66 52.43 17.19
CA CYS A 348 7.91 52.57 15.74
C CYS A 348 8.25 54.02 15.40
N GLU A 349 8.95 54.29 14.30
CA GLU A 349 9.31 55.65 13.91
C GLU A 349 8.07 56.51 13.63
N VAL A 350 7.13 55.96 12.86
CA VAL A 350 5.89 56.66 12.47
C VAL A 350 4.71 55.71 12.54
N PHE A 351 3.68 56.12 13.28
CA PHE A 351 2.34 55.57 13.15
C PHE A 351 1.46 56.56 12.40
N GLU A 352 0.70 56.10 11.41
CA GLU A 352 -0.33 56.92 10.78
C GLU A 352 -1.56 56.11 10.34
N GLU A 353 -2.74 56.70 10.49
CA GLU A 353 -3.97 56.23 9.85
C GLU A 353 -4.10 56.92 8.48
N ARG A 354 -3.95 56.14 7.40
CA ARG A 354 -4.01 56.63 6.02
C ARG A 354 -5.23 56.08 5.31
N GLN A 355 -5.89 56.91 4.51
CA GLN A 355 -6.95 56.46 3.61
C GLN A 355 -6.35 55.75 2.39
N VAL A 356 -6.81 54.52 2.13
CA VAL A 356 -6.45 53.68 1.00
C VAL A 356 -7.75 53.21 0.33
N GLY A 357 -8.07 53.76 -0.83
CA GLY A 357 -9.38 53.55 -1.46
C GLY A 357 -10.52 54.08 -0.58
N ASN A 358 -11.53 53.25 -0.35
CA ASN A 358 -12.68 53.58 0.51
C ASN A 358 -12.46 53.23 1.98
N GLU A 359 -11.28 52.72 2.33
CA GLU A 359 -10.98 52.23 3.67
C GLU A 359 -9.84 53.03 4.31
N ARG A 360 -9.78 53.04 5.64
CA ARG A 360 -8.64 53.59 6.38
C ARG A 360 -7.77 52.46 6.91
N PHE A 361 -6.46 52.65 6.86
CA PHE A 361 -5.45 51.69 7.29
C PHE A 361 -4.57 52.30 8.36
N ASN A 362 -4.35 51.54 9.43
CA ASN A 362 -3.37 51.85 10.46
C ASN A 362 -2.02 51.30 9.99
N ILE A 363 -1.03 52.18 9.82
CA ILE A 363 0.28 51.85 9.25
C ILE A 363 1.36 52.16 10.28
N PHE A 364 2.20 51.17 10.55
CA PHE A 364 3.37 51.25 11.42
C PHE A 364 4.62 51.16 10.56
N ASN A 365 5.38 52.25 10.47
CA ASN A 365 6.61 52.36 9.68
C ASN A 365 7.83 52.57 10.58
N GLY A 366 9.00 52.14 10.10
CA GLY A 366 10.28 52.33 10.79
C GLY A 366 10.33 51.61 12.13
N CYS A 367 9.95 50.33 12.15
CA CYS A 367 9.88 49.56 13.40
C CYS A 367 11.26 48.97 13.78
N PRO A 368 11.70 49.04 15.06
CA PRO A 368 13.07 48.71 15.47
C PRO A 368 13.46 47.24 15.28
N SER A 369 12.51 46.31 15.43
CA SER A 369 12.74 44.88 15.25
C SER A 369 12.79 44.51 13.76
N GLY A 370 12.04 45.22 12.91
CA GLY A 370 12.14 45.17 11.45
C GLY A 370 11.73 43.87 10.75
N ARG A 371 11.34 42.81 11.47
CA ARG A 371 11.14 41.46 10.90
C ARG A 371 9.74 41.18 10.32
N THR A 372 9.02 42.20 9.90
CA THR A 372 7.67 42.05 9.33
C THR A 372 7.49 42.95 8.12
N ALA A 373 6.71 42.48 7.16
CA ALA A 373 6.35 43.27 5.99
C ALA A 373 4.85 43.15 5.73
N THR A 374 4.22 44.21 5.22
CA THR A 374 2.83 44.14 4.77
C THR A 374 2.70 44.66 3.35
N ILE A 375 2.19 43.82 2.45
CA ILE A 375 1.83 44.20 1.09
C ILE A 375 0.36 44.61 1.07
N VAL A 376 0.08 45.84 0.69
CA VAL A 376 -1.30 46.32 0.47
C VAL A 376 -1.61 46.23 -1.01
N LEU A 377 -2.52 45.33 -1.38
CA LEU A 377 -2.96 45.08 -2.75
C LEU A 377 -4.19 45.88 -3.11
N ARG A 378 -4.13 46.52 -4.28
CA ARG A 378 -5.20 47.29 -4.91
C ARG A 378 -5.60 46.63 -6.21
N GLY A 379 -6.86 46.79 -6.61
CA GLY A 379 -7.35 46.28 -7.88
C GLY A 379 -8.80 46.68 -8.14
N GLY A 380 -9.22 46.62 -9.41
CA GLY A 380 -10.55 47.06 -9.81
C GLY A 380 -11.68 46.12 -9.40
N ALA A 381 -11.41 44.80 -9.39
CA ALA A 381 -12.38 43.76 -9.05
C ALA A 381 -11.80 42.80 -8.00
N ASP A 382 -12.65 42.35 -7.08
CA ASP A 382 -12.23 41.51 -5.94
C ASP A 382 -11.60 40.20 -6.40
N GLN A 383 -12.13 39.57 -7.45
CA GLN A 383 -11.59 38.33 -8.01
C GLN A 383 -10.15 38.49 -8.51
N PHE A 384 -9.82 39.66 -9.08
CA PHE A 384 -8.46 39.97 -9.53
C PHE A 384 -7.52 40.19 -8.36
N ILE A 385 -7.98 40.82 -7.28
CA ILE A 385 -7.18 41.02 -6.06
C ILE A 385 -6.91 39.68 -5.38
N GLU A 386 -7.90 38.79 -5.33
CA GLU A 386 -7.77 37.44 -4.78
C GLU A 386 -6.80 36.56 -5.59
N GLU A 387 -6.80 36.65 -6.93
CA GLU A 387 -5.78 35.95 -7.72
C GLU A 387 -4.39 36.60 -7.56
N ALA A 388 -4.32 37.93 -7.45
CA ALA A 388 -3.04 38.61 -7.22
C ALA A 388 -2.42 38.24 -5.87
N GLU A 389 -3.22 38.15 -4.81
CA GLU A 389 -2.78 37.65 -3.49
C GLU A 389 -2.18 36.25 -3.60
N ARG A 390 -2.87 35.32 -4.28
CA ARG A 390 -2.36 33.96 -4.51
C ARG A 390 -1.07 33.95 -5.32
N SER A 391 -1.04 34.69 -6.43
CA SER A 391 0.14 34.80 -7.29
C SER A 391 1.37 35.33 -6.55
N LEU A 392 1.17 36.30 -5.66
CA LEU A 392 2.23 36.86 -4.83
C LEU A 392 2.67 35.90 -3.74
N HIS A 393 1.75 35.12 -3.18
CA HIS A 393 2.09 34.06 -2.25
C HIS A 393 3.04 33.04 -2.87
N ASP A 394 2.75 32.56 -4.08
CA ASP A 394 3.61 31.64 -4.85
C ASP A 394 5.00 32.25 -5.07
N ALA A 395 5.05 33.52 -5.47
CA ALA A 395 6.31 34.25 -5.68
C ALA A 395 7.11 34.44 -4.38
N ILE A 396 6.45 34.74 -3.26
CA ILE A 396 7.07 34.84 -1.93
C ILE A 396 7.69 33.50 -1.54
N MET A 397 6.96 32.41 -1.76
CA MET A 397 7.43 31.06 -1.48
C MET A 397 8.68 30.73 -2.29
N ILE A 398 8.69 31.03 -3.60
CA ILE A 398 9.84 30.81 -4.48
C ILE A 398 11.05 31.62 -4.06
N VAL A 399 10.90 32.93 -3.82
CA VAL A 399 12.01 33.79 -3.41
C VAL A 399 12.60 33.33 -2.07
N ARG A 400 11.74 32.96 -1.12
CA ARG A 400 12.16 32.40 0.16
C ARG A 400 12.93 31.10 -0.01
N ARG A 401 12.46 30.20 -0.88
CA ARG A 401 13.14 28.93 -1.17
C ARG A 401 14.47 29.14 -1.89
N ALA A 402 14.55 30.07 -2.84
CA ALA A 402 15.78 30.45 -3.53
C ALA A 402 16.80 31.14 -2.60
N LEU A 403 16.32 31.82 -1.55
CA LEU A 403 17.18 32.39 -0.51
C LEU A 403 17.81 31.31 0.39
N LYS A 404 17.04 30.26 0.73
CA LYS A 404 17.50 29.12 1.53
C LYS A 404 18.39 28.16 0.74
N ASN A 405 17.94 27.80 -0.47
CA ASN A 405 18.60 26.89 -1.38
C ASN A 405 19.04 27.69 -2.59
N SER A 406 20.33 28.00 -2.63
CA SER A 406 20.96 28.88 -3.62
C SER A 406 21.08 28.24 -5.01
N THR A 407 20.34 27.17 -5.34
CA THR A 407 20.49 26.45 -6.61
C THR A 407 19.27 26.60 -7.52
N VAL A 408 19.53 26.94 -8.78
CA VAL A 408 18.52 27.16 -9.82
C VAL A 408 18.81 26.33 -11.06
N VAL A 409 17.76 26.03 -11.83
CA VAL A 409 17.83 25.33 -13.13
C VAL A 409 17.11 26.13 -14.21
N ALA A 410 17.38 25.80 -15.47
CA ALA A 410 16.68 26.39 -16.61
C ALA A 410 15.21 25.91 -16.66
N GLY A 411 14.27 26.86 -16.68
CA GLY A 411 12.83 26.61 -16.77
C GLY A 411 12.33 26.46 -18.21
N GLY A 412 11.02 26.56 -18.40
CA GLY A 412 10.41 26.54 -19.74
C GLY A 412 10.52 25.18 -20.46
N GLY A 413 10.56 24.09 -19.68
CA GLY A 413 10.69 22.72 -20.19
C GLY A 413 12.12 22.30 -20.56
N ALA A 414 13.12 23.17 -20.43
CA ALA A 414 14.51 22.87 -20.76
C ALA A 414 15.07 21.70 -19.93
N ILE A 415 14.90 21.78 -18.61
CA ILE A 415 15.35 20.73 -17.69
C ILE A 415 14.60 19.41 -17.92
N ASP A 416 13.30 19.47 -18.23
CA ASP A 416 12.47 18.28 -18.50
C ASP A 416 12.93 17.57 -19.79
N MET A 417 13.29 18.33 -20.83
CA MET A 417 13.89 17.80 -22.06
C MET A 417 15.26 17.19 -21.84
N GLU A 418 16.11 17.82 -21.03
CA GLU A 418 17.46 17.30 -20.75
C GLU A 418 17.42 16.01 -19.94
N ILE A 419 16.53 15.92 -18.94
CA ILE A 419 16.29 14.67 -18.20
C ILE A 419 15.74 13.60 -19.13
N SER A 420 14.78 13.94 -20.00
CA SER A 420 14.23 13.00 -20.99
C SER A 420 15.33 12.41 -21.89
N ARG A 421 16.24 13.26 -22.39
CA ARG A 421 17.40 12.81 -23.18
C ARG A 421 18.30 11.89 -22.37
N TYR A 422 18.67 12.28 -21.16
CA TYR A 422 19.54 11.50 -20.29
C TYR A 422 18.95 10.11 -19.98
N LEU A 423 17.67 10.06 -19.59
CA LEU A 423 16.97 8.82 -19.31
C LEU A 423 16.85 7.93 -20.56
N ARG A 424 16.61 8.50 -21.75
CA ARG A 424 16.62 7.72 -23.01
C ARG A 424 17.99 7.13 -23.33
N GLN A 425 19.08 7.86 -23.07
CA GLN A 425 20.44 7.35 -23.24
C GLN A 425 20.73 6.23 -22.23
N HIS A 426 20.35 6.43 -20.98
CA HIS A 426 20.50 5.42 -19.92
C HIS A 426 19.64 4.18 -20.21
N ALA A 427 18.41 4.35 -20.71
CA ALA A 427 17.56 3.23 -21.10
C ALA A 427 18.22 2.35 -22.16
N ARG A 428 19.01 2.90 -23.11
CA ARG A 428 19.77 2.11 -24.09
C ARG A 428 20.88 1.26 -23.48
N THR A 429 21.36 1.61 -22.28
CA THR A 429 22.35 0.81 -21.56
C THR A 429 21.72 -0.32 -20.74
N ILE A 430 20.40 -0.28 -20.54
CA ILE A 430 19.66 -1.30 -19.81
C ILE A 430 19.04 -2.27 -20.81
N ALA A 431 19.26 -3.57 -20.61
CA ALA A 431 18.60 -4.62 -21.38
C ALA A 431 17.25 -5.01 -20.74
N GLY A 432 16.29 -5.46 -21.57
CA GLY A 432 15.01 -6.01 -21.13
C GLY A 432 13.90 -4.97 -20.93
N LYS A 433 12.77 -5.39 -20.34
CA LYS A 433 11.52 -4.59 -20.26
C LYS A 433 11.70 -3.24 -19.57
N SER A 434 12.62 -3.15 -18.59
CA SER A 434 12.96 -1.91 -17.90
C SER A 434 13.41 -0.79 -18.85
N GLN A 435 14.01 -1.13 -19.99
CA GLN A 435 14.34 -0.16 -21.05
C GLN A 435 13.09 0.56 -21.57
N LEU A 436 12.01 -0.18 -21.86
CA LEU A 436 10.76 0.36 -22.37
C LEU A 436 10.07 1.23 -21.31
N PHE A 437 10.12 0.79 -20.05
CA PHE A 437 9.51 1.53 -18.94
C PHE A 437 10.25 2.85 -18.64
N ILE A 438 11.59 2.84 -18.67
CA ILE A 438 12.37 4.07 -18.49
C ILE A 438 12.20 5.00 -19.70
N ASN A 439 12.10 4.45 -20.92
CA ASN A 439 11.79 5.24 -22.10
C ASN A 439 10.39 5.87 -22.06
N SER A 440 9.39 5.17 -21.51
CA SER A 440 8.03 5.73 -21.34
C SER A 440 8.01 6.83 -20.28
N TYR A 441 8.73 6.65 -19.18
CA TYR A 441 8.93 7.70 -18.18
C TYR A 441 9.64 8.93 -18.78
N ALA A 442 10.69 8.72 -19.56
CA ALA A 442 11.40 9.80 -20.25
C ALA A 442 10.50 10.54 -21.26
N LYS A 443 9.62 9.83 -21.96
CA LYS A 443 8.63 10.42 -22.88
C LYS A 443 7.56 11.22 -22.13
N ALA A 444 7.13 10.75 -20.96
CA ALA A 444 6.14 11.45 -20.13
C ALA A 444 6.64 12.84 -19.67
N LEU A 445 7.94 12.98 -19.37
CA LEU A 445 8.53 14.28 -19.00
C LEU A 445 8.39 15.36 -20.09
N GLU A 446 8.29 14.96 -21.37
CA GLU A 446 8.10 15.90 -22.48
C GLU A 446 6.69 16.52 -22.52
N VAL A 447 5.77 16.11 -21.63
CA VAL A 447 4.44 16.71 -21.52
C VAL A 447 4.51 18.18 -21.10
N ILE A 448 5.51 18.57 -20.30
CA ILE A 448 5.68 19.95 -19.85
C ILE A 448 5.96 20.89 -21.03
N PRO A 449 7.04 20.71 -21.81
CA PRO A 449 7.29 21.56 -22.99
C PRO A 449 6.19 21.42 -24.06
N ARG A 450 5.58 20.24 -24.22
CA ARG A 450 4.42 20.07 -25.12
C ARG A 450 3.29 21.01 -24.74
N GLN A 451 2.89 20.95 -23.47
CA GLN A 451 1.74 21.69 -22.98
C GLN A 451 1.99 23.20 -22.95
N LEU A 452 3.22 23.64 -22.72
CA LEU A 452 3.60 25.04 -22.86
C LEU A 452 3.36 25.56 -24.29
N CYS A 453 3.67 24.76 -25.31
CA CYS A 453 3.41 25.11 -26.71
C CYS A 453 1.90 25.15 -27.00
N ASP A 454 1.17 24.11 -26.59
CA ASP A 454 -0.27 23.99 -26.82
C ASP A 454 -1.04 25.16 -26.20
N ASN A 455 -0.72 25.53 -24.94
CA ASN A 455 -1.36 26.65 -24.26
C ASN A 455 -1.01 28.01 -24.87
N ALA A 456 0.13 28.13 -25.57
CA ALA A 456 0.48 29.34 -26.30
C ALA A 456 0.01 29.38 -27.76
N GLY A 457 -0.63 28.30 -28.24
CA GLY A 457 -1.14 28.19 -29.60
C GLY A 457 -0.06 27.89 -30.65
N PHE A 458 1.10 27.38 -30.26
CA PHE A 458 2.17 26.98 -31.18
C PHE A 458 2.07 25.48 -31.53
N ASP A 459 2.65 25.08 -32.67
CA ASP A 459 2.75 23.66 -33.03
C ASP A 459 3.78 22.97 -32.13
N ALA A 460 3.27 22.27 -31.11
CA ALA A 460 4.09 21.54 -30.16
C ALA A 460 4.98 20.48 -30.83
N THR A 461 4.56 19.92 -31.97
CA THR A 461 5.32 18.88 -32.67
C THR A 461 6.62 19.44 -33.26
N ASP A 462 6.53 20.57 -33.95
CA ASP A 462 7.69 21.25 -34.54
C ASP A 462 8.67 21.72 -33.45
N VAL A 463 8.16 22.37 -32.39
CA VAL A 463 8.99 22.86 -31.28
C VAL A 463 9.68 21.72 -30.54
N LEU A 464 8.96 20.63 -30.20
CA LEU A 464 9.56 19.46 -29.53
C LEU A 464 10.64 18.80 -30.39
N ASN A 465 10.45 18.71 -31.71
CA ASN A 465 11.46 18.14 -32.59
C ASN A 465 12.72 18.99 -32.65
N LYS A 466 12.58 20.32 -32.72
CA LYS A 466 13.69 21.27 -32.63
C LYS A 466 14.42 21.18 -31.28
N LEU A 467 13.68 21.07 -30.18
CA LEU A 467 14.26 20.85 -28.85
C LEU A 467 15.04 19.53 -28.80
N ARG A 468 14.43 18.41 -29.19
CA ARG A 468 15.11 17.10 -29.21
C ARG A 468 16.41 17.14 -30.04
N GLN A 469 16.38 17.79 -31.21
CA GLN A 469 17.57 17.95 -32.04
C GLN A 469 18.67 18.75 -31.33
N LYS A 470 18.29 19.85 -30.66
CA LYS A 470 19.23 20.72 -29.95
C LYS A 470 19.83 20.04 -28.72
N HIS A 471 19.01 19.36 -27.92
CA HIS A 471 19.46 18.59 -26.75
C HIS A 471 20.31 17.37 -27.15
N ALA A 472 20.10 16.78 -28.33
CA ALA A 472 20.88 15.64 -28.80
C ALA A 472 22.35 15.95 -29.14
N LEU A 473 22.75 17.23 -29.20
CA LEU A 473 24.13 17.63 -29.44
C LEU A 473 25.08 17.13 -28.33
N GLN A 474 26.26 16.63 -28.72
CA GLN A 474 27.21 15.97 -27.81
C GLN A 474 27.91 16.93 -26.84
N SER A 475 27.86 18.25 -27.10
CA SER A 475 28.55 19.29 -26.33
C SER A 475 27.86 19.70 -25.03
N GLY A 476 26.66 19.16 -24.72
CA GLY A 476 25.87 19.60 -23.56
C GLY A 476 25.28 21.01 -23.70
N GLU A 477 25.59 21.72 -24.79
CA GLU A 477 25.13 23.08 -25.10
C GLU A 477 23.61 23.20 -25.27
N GLY A 478 22.91 22.06 -25.44
CA GLY A 478 21.45 22.00 -25.52
C GLY A 478 20.75 22.07 -24.17
N ALA A 479 21.41 21.73 -23.06
CA ALA A 479 20.79 21.63 -21.73
C ALA A 479 19.98 22.87 -21.28
N PRO A 480 20.40 24.12 -21.56
CA PRO A 480 19.62 25.29 -21.14
C PRO A 480 18.52 25.69 -22.13
N TYR A 481 18.38 25.02 -23.28
CA TYR A 481 17.37 25.39 -24.28
C TYR A 481 15.98 24.92 -23.88
N GLY A 482 15.01 25.82 -23.91
CA GLY A 482 13.61 25.53 -23.62
C GLY A 482 12.68 26.17 -24.65
N VAL A 483 11.38 26.12 -24.35
CA VAL A 483 10.34 26.75 -25.17
C VAL A 483 10.34 28.26 -24.94
N ASP A 484 10.49 29.03 -26.02
CA ASP A 484 10.26 30.48 -25.97
C ASP A 484 8.80 30.78 -26.28
N ILE A 485 8.03 31.13 -25.24
CA ILE A 485 6.60 31.43 -25.36
C ILE A 485 6.30 32.70 -26.17
N ASN A 486 7.28 33.59 -26.36
CA ASN A 486 7.05 34.85 -27.04
C ASN A 486 7.17 34.68 -28.55
N THR A 487 8.17 33.91 -28.98
CA THR A 487 8.47 33.68 -30.41
C THR A 487 7.86 32.40 -30.96
N GLY A 488 7.50 31.44 -30.11
CA GLY A 488 7.04 30.11 -30.52
C GLY A 488 8.15 29.19 -31.02
N GLY A 489 9.42 29.57 -30.78
CA GLY A 489 10.61 28.79 -31.12
C GLY A 489 11.28 28.19 -29.89
N ILE A 490 12.57 27.87 -30.04
CA ILE A 490 13.43 27.43 -28.94
C ILE A 490 14.43 28.54 -28.62
N ALA A 491 14.72 28.74 -27.34
CA ALA A 491 15.73 29.71 -26.89
C ALA A 491 16.47 29.19 -25.67
N ASP A 492 17.62 29.78 -25.38
CA ASP A 492 18.34 29.53 -24.13
C ASP A 492 17.57 30.16 -22.96
N SER A 493 16.84 29.32 -22.23
CA SER A 493 16.03 29.72 -21.07
C SER A 493 16.90 30.32 -19.97
N PHE A 494 18.13 29.82 -19.80
CA PHE A 494 19.02 30.29 -18.75
C PHE A 494 19.55 31.69 -19.04
N ALA A 495 19.97 31.95 -20.29
CA ALA A 495 20.40 33.27 -20.75
C ALA A 495 19.26 34.30 -20.74
N ASN A 496 18.04 33.85 -21.01
CA ASN A 496 16.82 34.67 -20.92
C ASN A 496 16.28 34.85 -19.49
N PHE A 497 17.01 34.38 -18.47
CA PHE A 497 16.64 34.47 -17.06
C PHE A 497 15.33 33.78 -16.67
N VAL A 498 14.92 32.75 -17.43
CA VAL A 498 13.79 31.87 -17.11
C VAL A 498 14.31 30.78 -16.18
N TRP A 499 14.30 31.08 -14.89
CA TRP A 499 14.91 30.24 -13.85
C TRP A 499 13.87 29.70 -12.89
N GLU A 500 14.07 28.47 -12.47
CA GLU A 500 13.26 27.81 -11.44
C GLU A 500 14.18 27.26 -10.35
N PRO A 501 13.81 27.35 -9.06
CA PRO A 501 14.60 26.71 -8.00
C PRO A 501 14.66 25.20 -8.21
N ALA A 502 15.85 24.60 -8.09
CA ALA A 502 16.05 23.17 -8.34
C ALA A 502 15.16 22.28 -7.47
N VAL A 503 14.90 22.72 -6.23
CA VAL A 503 14.04 22.01 -5.26
C VAL A 503 12.60 21.89 -5.74
N VAL A 504 12.09 22.87 -6.51
CA VAL A 504 10.71 22.79 -7.06
C VAL A 504 10.60 21.60 -8.00
N LYS A 505 11.56 21.45 -8.92
CA LYS A 505 11.59 20.35 -9.88
C LYS A 505 11.85 19.00 -9.24
N ILE A 506 12.77 18.92 -8.26
CA ILE A 506 13.04 17.69 -7.52
C ILE A 506 11.78 17.20 -6.79
N ASN A 507 11.10 18.08 -6.05
CA ASN A 507 9.89 17.72 -5.33
C ASN A 507 8.75 17.35 -6.28
N ALA A 508 8.57 18.09 -7.37
CA ALA A 508 7.51 17.80 -8.35
C ALA A 508 7.69 16.42 -9.01
N ILE A 509 8.89 16.05 -9.46
CA ILE A 509 9.15 14.74 -10.07
C ILE A 509 8.99 13.62 -9.05
N ASN A 510 9.48 13.81 -7.82
CA ASN A 510 9.38 12.81 -6.76
C ASN A 510 7.92 12.56 -6.37
N ALA A 511 7.17 13.62 -6.06
CA ALA A 511 5.77 13.55 -5.67
C ALA A 511 4.89 12.97 -6.80
N ALA A 512 5.12 13.37 -8.05
CA ALA A 512 4.39 12.84 -9.20
C ALA A 512 4.66 11.33 -9.39
N THR A 513 5.90 10.88 -9.19
CA THR A 513 6.27 9.47 -9.31
C THR A 513 5.63 8.63 -8.21
N GLU A 514 5.69 9.08 -6.95
CA GLU A 514 5.08 8.33 -5.84
C GLU A 514 3.56 8.29 -5.95
N ALA A 515 2.90 9.35 -6.43
CA ALA A 515 1.48 9.32 -6.73
C ALA A 515 1.14 8.27 -7.80
N ALA A 516 1.88 8.26 -8.91
CA ALA A 516 1.69 7.29 -9.98
C ALA A 516 1.92 5.85 -9.48
N CYS A 517 2.98 5.61 -8.70
CA CYS A 517 3.27 4.31 -8.11
C CYS A 517 2.19 3.85 -7.11
N LEU A 518 1.69 4.74 -6.27
CA LEU A 518 0.61 4.45 -5.32
C LEU A 518 -0.65 4.02 -6.07
N ILE A 519 -1.02 4.76 -7.12
CA ILE A 519 -2.21 4.44 -7.93
C ILE A 519 -2.05 3.11 -8.68
N LEU A 520 -0.86 2.81 -9.22
CA LEU A 520 -0.56 1.54 -9.88
C LEU A 520 -0.51 0.34 -8.92
N SER A 521 -0.35 0.59 -7.62
CA SER A 521 -0.31 -0.46 -6.58
C SER A 521 -1.70 -0.89 -6.07
N VAL A 522 -2.76 -0.14 -6.43
CA VAL A 522 -4.13 -0.39 -5.98
C VAL A 522 -4.92 -1.11 -7.08
N ASP A 523 -5.01 -2.43 -6.98
CA ASP A 523 -5.75 -3.28 -7.91
C ASP A 523 -7.19 -3.58 -7.47
N GLU A 524 -7.61 -3.19 -6.27
CA GLU A 524 -8.99 -3.29 -5.79
C GLU A 524 -9.43 -2.00 -5.07
N THR A 525 -10.69 -1.58 -5.27
CA THR A 525 -11.28 -0.45 -4.55
C THR A 525 -12.67 -0.82 -4.03
N VAL A 526 -12.89 -0.62 -2.73
CA VAL A 526 -14.14 -0.95 -2.04
C VAL A 526 -14.79 0.32 -1.52
N LYS A 527 -15.99 0.66 -2.00
CA LYS A 527 -16.72 1.87 -1.59
C LYS A 527 -17.99 1.51 -0.80
N ASN A 528 -17.97 1.74 0.51
CA ASN A 528 -19.09 1.43 1.40
C ASN A 528 -20.05 2.63 1.55
N PRO A 529 -21.29 2.59 1.01
CA PRO A 529 -22.23 3.71 1.14
C PRO A 529 -22.83 3.82 2.55
N LYS A 530 -22.99 5.07 3.02
CA LYS A 530 -23.82 5.35 4.21
C LYS A 530 -25.28 5.03 3.87
N SER A 531 -26.00 4.41 4.80
CA SER A 531 -27.39 3.97 4.60
C SER A 531 -28.32 5.18 4.68
N GLU A 532 -29.15 5.37 3.66
CA GLU A 532 -30.19 6.42 3.63
C GLU A 532 -31.36 6.18 4.60
N SER A 533 -31.38 5.07 5.34
CA SER A 533 -32.47 4.71 6.26
C SER A 533 -32.46 5.40 7.64
N ALA A 534 -31.66 6.46 7.84
CA ALA A 534 -31.59 7.18 9.12
C ALA A 534 -31.78 8.72 8.99
N GLN A 535 -32.29 9.22 7.86
CA GLN A 535 -32.52 10.66 7.66
C GLN A 535 -33.95 11.14 8.02
N GLY A 536 -34.82 10.27 8.54
CA GLY A 536 -36.22 10.61 8.84
C GLY A 536 -36.50 11.30 10.17
N GLU A 537 -35.62 11.26 11.18
CA GLU A 537 -35.97 11.70 12.55
C GLU A 537 -34.99 12.67 13.23
N ALA A 538 -34.03 13.25 12.51
CA ALA A 538 -33.02 14.15 13.12
C ALA A 538 -32.90 15.53 12.44
N THR A 539 -33.98 16.06 11.85
CA THR A 539 -33.99 17.43 11.28
C THR A 539 -34.34 18.53 12.28
N ALA A 540 -34.23 18.27 13.59
CA ALA A 540 -34.51 19.28 14.61
C ALA A 540 -33.53 19.24 15.80
N SER A 541 -32.21 19.30 15.56
CA SER A 541 -31.30 19.98 16.50
C SER A 541 -29.93 20.27 15.89
N ALA A 542 -29.69 21.55 15.66
CA ALA A 542 -28.41 22.27 15.71
C ALA A 542 -27.23 21.86 14.80
N MET A 543 -26.93 22.79 13.90
CA MET A 543 -25.63 23.03 13.29
C MET A 543 -24.50 23.13 14.34
N ALA A 544 -23.55 22.21 14.28
CA ALA A 544 -22.16 22.42 14.69
C ALA A 544 -21.29 21.40 13.96
N GLY A 545 -20.27 21.87 13.23
CA GLY A 545 -19.36 21.04 12.46
C GLY A 545 -18.71 19.96 13.33
N ARG A 546 -18.86 18.70 12.94
CA ARG A 546 -18.13 17.57 13.53
C ARG A 546 -17.41 16.81 12.44
N VAL A 547 -16.08 16.94 12.46
CA VAL A 547 -15.15 16.03 11.79
C VAL A 547 -15.25 14.69 12.51
N PHE A 548 -15.73 13.66 11.84
CA PHE A 548 -15.69 12.28 12.35
C PHE A 548 -14.27 11.74 12.14
N GLY A 549 -13.47 11.72 13.20
CA GLY A 549 -12.09 11.23 13.17
C GLY A 549 -11.97 9.89 13.88
N MET A 550 -11.43 8.88 13.19
CA MET A 550 -10.79 7.73 13.82
C MET A 550 -9.42 8.20 14.31
N VAL A 551 -9.12 8.07 15.60
CA VAL A 551 -7.84 8.52 16.17
C VAL A 551 -6.83 7.39 16.02
N GLN A 552 -5.99 7.46 14.98
CA GLN A 552 -4.88 6.54 14.75
C GLN A 552 -3.60 7.17 15.31
N ILE A 553 -3.06 6.59 16.39
CA ILE A 553 -1.77 6.98 16.97
C ILE A 553 -0.74 5.95 16.49
N GLU A 554 0.00 6.29 15.43
CA GLU A 554 1.13 5.49 14.95
C GLU A 554 2.42 5.95 15.64
N LEU A 555 2.94 5.08 16.52
CA LEU A 555 4.24 5.27 17.17
C LEU A 555 5.31 4.48 16.40
N TYR A 556 5.82 5.04 15.30
CA TYR A 556 6.96 4.48 14.59
C TYR A 556 8.24 5.31 14.83
N ASN A 557 9.25 4.64 15.38
CA ASN A 557 10.69 4.96 15.37
C ASN A 557 11.16 6.33 15.90
N LEU A 558 11.41 6.42 17.21
CA LEU A 558 12.38 7.36 17.79
C LEU A 558 13.22 6.66 18.87
N ARG A 559 14.41 6.19 18.50
CA ARG A 559 15.46 5.77 19.45
C ARG A 559 16.19 7.01 19.97
N ALA A 560 15.80 7.49 21.15
CA ALA A 560 16.66 8.10 22.18
C ALA A 560 15.80 8.71 23.30
N GLU A 561 16.22 8.48 24.55
CA GLU A 561 15.71 9.05 25.81
C GLU A 561 14.48 8.37 26.47
N SER A 562 14.84 7.35 27.27
CA SER A 562 14.05 6.66 28.28
C SER A 562 13.46 7.60 29.35
N SER A 563 12.26 7.24 29.82
CA SER A 563 11.44 7.79 30.95
C SER A 563 10.44 8.94 30.67
N ARG A 564 10.72 9.95 29.82
CA ARG A 564 9.77 11.06 29.58
C ARG A 564 8.57 10.70 28.71
N PHE A 565 8.69 9.69 27.84
CA PHE A 565 7.66 9.32 26.85
C PHE A 565 6.42 8.63 27.46
N LYS A 566 6.60 7.82 28.52
CA LYS A 566 5.49 7.09 29.19
C LYS A 566 4.48 8.05 29.85
N SER A 567 4.94 9.19 30.36
CA SER A 567 4.09 10.25 30.92
C SER A 567 3.30 11.00 29.84
N SER A 568 3.85 11.12 28.62
CA SER A 568 3.25 11.91 27.53
C SER A 568 2.04 11.19 26.92
N VAL A 569 2.12 9.89 26.65
CA VAL A 569 1.01 9.10 26.09
C VAL A 569 -0.18 9.04 27.07
N VAL A 570 0.08 8.82 28.36
CA VAL A 570 -0.96 8.79 29.39
C VAL A 570 -1.59 10.18 29.58
N GLY A 571 -0.78 11.24 29.59
CA GLY A 571 -1.28 12.63 29.64
C GLY A 571 -2.18 12.97 28.45
N TYR A 572 -1.77 12.55 27.24
CA TYR A 572 -2.51 12.78 26.01
C TYR A 572 -3.84 12.03 25.94
N LEU A 573 -3.85 10.74 26.31
CA LEU A 573 -5.10 9.97 26.35
C LEU A 573 -6.09 10.53 27.39
N ILE A 574 -5.60 11.07 28.52
CA ILE A 574 -6.45 11.71 29.55
C ILE A 574 -6.99 13.08 29.07
N SER A 575 -6.22 13.83 28.28
CA SER A 575 -6.63 15.14 27.76
C SER A 575 -7.57 15.02 26.56
N GLU A 576 -7.29 14.12 25.62
CA GLU A 576 -8.02 13.96 24.35
C GLU A 576 -9.10 12.87 24.40
N GLY A 577 -9.15 12.07 25.46
CA GLY A 577 -10.25 11.13 25.68
C GLY A 577 -11.57 11.87 25.81
N THR A 578 -12.44 11.73 24.81
CA THR A 578 -13.79 12.32 24.77
C THR A 578 -14.82 11.27 24.39
N GLU A 579 -16.09 11.56 24.65
CA GLU A 579 -17.21 10.69 24.31
C GLU A 579 -17.39 10.51 22.79
N ALA A 580 -16.71 11.31 21.96
CA ALA A 580 -16.77 11.23 20.50
C ALA A 580 -15.87 10.11 19.92
N VAL A 581 -14.95 9.57 20.71
CA VAL A 581 -14.01 8.54 20.24
C VAL A 581 -14.71 7.18 20.18
N GLU A 582 -15.00 6.70 18.96
CA GLU A 582 -15.59 5.37 18.72
C GLU A 582 -14.55 4.29 18.36
N GLY A 583 -13.31 4.68 18.02
CA GLY A 583 -12.24 3.75 17.66
C GLY A 583 -10.87 4.25 18.09
N LEU A 584 -10.05 3.35 18.64
CA LEU A 584 -8.70 3.65 19.13
C LEU A 584 -7.74 2.50 18.79
N SER A 585 -6.58 2.85 18.24
CA SER A 585 -5.48 1.90 17.99
C SER A 585 -4.20 2.37 18.67
N LEU A 586 -3.67 1.52 19.54
CA LEU A 586 -2.41 1.65 20.25
C LEU A 586 -1.58 0.40 19.96
N ASP A 587 -0.55 0.54 19.13
CA ASP A 587 0.38 -0.56 18.83
C ASP A 587 1.76 -0.20 19.42
N VAL A 588 2.26 -1.05 20.32
CA VAL A 588 3.53 -0.83 21.00
C VAL A 588 4.51 -1.90 20.54
N SER A 589 5.61 -1.48 19.91
CA SER A 589 6.68 -2.36 19.47
C SER A 589 7.26 -3.14 20.67
N ALA A 590 7.46 -4.44 20.47
CA ALA A 590 7.83 -5.37 21.52
C ALA A 590 9.32 -5.30 21.94
N GLU A 591 9.74 -4.16 22.50
CA GLU A 591 10.97 -4.08 23.29
C GLU A 591 10.63 -4.06 24.80
N GLU A 592 11.59 -4.46 25.64
CA GLU A 592 11.46 -4.91 27.03
C GLU A 592 10.80 -3.92 28.02
N ASP A 593 10.53 -2.69 27.60
CA ASP A 593 9.94 -1.62 28.39
C ASP A 593 8.43 -1.47 28.17
N ALA A 594 7.64 -2.44 28.63
CA ALA A 594 6.18 -2.38 28.55
C ALA A 594 5.61 -1.03 29.00
N ILE A 595 4.85 -0.36 28.11
CA ILE A 595 4.14 0.87 28.44
C ILE A 595 3.03 0.50 29.41
N VAL A 596 3.09 1.09 30.60
CA VAL A 596 2.10 0.89 31.66
C VAL A 596 1.10 2.06 31.61
N ILE A 597 -0.13 1.77 31.21
CA ILE A 597 -1.22 2.74 31.10
C ILE A 597 -2.16 2.60 32.31
N ARG A 598 -2.70 3.73 32.76
CA ARG A 598 -3.78 3.80 33.76
C ARG A 598 -5.12 3.60 33.08
N THR A 599 -5.96 2.68 33.53
CA THR A 599 -7.26 2.40 32.91
C THR A 599 -8.22 3.59 33.00
N GLU A 600 -7.96 4.55 33.90
CA GLU A 600 -8.66 5.83 34.01
C GLU A 600 -8.59 6.67 32.72
N ALA A 601 -7.59 6.43 31.85
CA ALA A 601 -7.48 7.11 30.56
C ALA A 601 -8.65 6.79 29.61
N PHE A 602 -9.33 5.65 29.80
CA PHE A 602 -10.46 5.23 28.97
C PHE A 602 -11.81 5.71 29.52
N ALA A 603 -11.83 6.26 30.74
CA ALA A 603 -13.08 6.57 31.45
C ALA A 603 -13.97 7.61 30.74
N LYS A 604 -13.40 8.47 29.90
CA LYS A 604 -14.13 9.47 29.11
C LYS A 604 -14.59 8.95 27.73
N MET A 605 -14.05 7.82 27.26
CA MET A 605 -14.33 7.24 25.94
C MET A 605 -15.49 6.25 26.01
N ILE A 606 -16.63 6.70 26.55
CA ILE A 606 -17.77 5.83 26.88
C ILE A 606 -18.44 5.19 25.64
N ASN A 607 -18.25 5.76 24.44
CA ASN A 607 -18.81 5.25 23.18
C ASN A 607 -17.81 4.43 22.34
N LEU A 608 -16.69 4.02 22.93
CA LEU A 608 -15.64 3.28 22.23
C LEU A 608 -16.13 1.90 21.78
N ARG A 609 -16.07 1.63 20.47
CA ARG A 609 -16.54 0.38 19.83
C ARG A 609 -15.40 -0.48 19.31
N LEU A 610 -14.31 0.13 18.85
CA LEU A 610 -13.15 -0.55 18.27
C LEU A 610 -11.91 -0.23 19.08
N LEU A 611 -11.22 -1.25 19.58
CA LEU A 611 -10.03 -1.06 20.39
C LEU A 611 -8.92 -2.03 20.00
N LYS A 612 -7.77 -1.49 19.58
CA LYS A 612 -6.51 -2.23 19.40
C LYS A 612 -5.49 -1.75 20.43
N ILE A 613 -4.94 -2.65 21.25
CA ILE A 613 -4.02 -2.35 22.36
C ILE A 613 -2.88 -3.37 22.47
N ASN A 614 -2.21 -3.64 21.36
CA ASN A 614 -1.19 -4.67 21.29
C ASN A 614 -0.01 -4.40 22.24
N SER A 615 0.41 -5.43 22.97
CA SER A 615 1.52 -5.38 23.95
C SER A 615 1.37 -4.40 25.13
N VAL A 616 0.19 -3.79 25.31
CA VAL A 616 -0.07 -2.82 26.40
C VAL A 616 -0.21 -3.51 27.76
N ARG A 617 0.39 -2.92 28.82
CA ARG A 617 0.18 -3.32 30.22
C ARG A 617 -0.59 -2.24 30.97
N PHE A 618 -1.45 -2.64 31.91
CA PHE A 618 -2.18 -1.71 32.76
C PHE A 618 -1.62 -1.67 34.18
N SER A 619 -1.45 -0.49 34.77
CA SER A 619 -0.91 -0.33 36.14
C SER A 619 -1.89 -0.80 37.22
N THR A 620 -3.18 -0.74 36.92
CA THR A 620 -4.28 -1.04 37.83
C THR A 620 -5.07 -2.22 37.29
N ALA A 621 -5.55 -3.09 38.19
CA ALA A 621 -6.42 -4.22 37.84
C ALA A 621 -7.91 -3.82 37.71
N CYS A 622 -8.20 -2.56 37.39
CA CYS A 622 -9.56 -2.01 37.32
C CYS A 622 -9.95 -1.82 35.85
N TYR A 623 -10.69 -2.79 35.30
CA TYR A 623 -11.13 -2.82 33.90
C TYR A 623 -12.56 -2.31 33.71
N ASP A 624 -13.20 -1.83 34.79
CA ASP A 624 -14.57 -1.27 34.78
C ASP A 624 -14.68 0.05 33.98
N LYS A 625 -13.54 0.60 33.55
CA LYS A 625 -13.46 1.87 32.82
C LYS A 625 -13.44 1.69 31.30
N PHE A 626 -13.45 0.46 30.81
CA PHE A 626 -13.63 0.18 29.38
C PHE A 626 -15.10 0.39 28.99
N SER A 627 -15.32 0.85 27.76
CA SER A 627 -16.67 1.07 27.25
C SER A 627 -17.46 -0.25 27.15
N GLU A 628 -18.72 -0.20 27.58
CA GLU A 628 -19.68 -1.29 27.39
C GLU A 628 -20.18 -1.42 25.94
N GLU A 629 -19.85 -0.45 25.06
CA GLU A 629 -20.21 -0.45 23.63
C GLU A 629 -19.21 -1.19 22.74
N LEU A 630 -18.15 -1.77 23.32
CA LEU A 630 -17.09 -2.47 22.57
C LEU A 630 -17.66 -3.62 21.72
N ARG A 631 -17.32 -3.59 20.43
CA ARG A 631 -17.68 -4.61 19.43
C ARG A 631 -16.46 -5.37 18.91
N TRP A 632 -15.29 -4.73 18.88
CA TRP A 632 -14.04 -5.35 18.43
C TRP A 632 -12.91 -5.00 19.39
N LEU A 633 -12.25 -6.03 19.92
CA LEU A 633 -11.10 -5.90 20.80
C LEU A 633 -9.94 -6.73 20.23
N CYS A 634 -8.86 -6.05 19.89
CA CYS A 634 -7.58 -6.65 19.49
C CYS A 634 -6.52 -6.31 20.54
N TRP A 635 -5.97 -7.33 21.18
CA TRP A 635 -4.97 -7.17 22.22
C TRP A 635 -3.96 -8.32 22.13
N HIS A 636 -3.15 -8.27 21.08
CA HIS A 636 -2.06 -9.22 20.89
C HIS A 636 -1.05 -9.10 22.02
N ARG A 637 -0.45 -10.24 22.39
CA ARG A 637 0.52 -10.35 23.49
C ARG A 637 -0.05 -9.83 24.81
N CYS A 638 -1.33 -10.10 25.08
CA CYS A 638 -1.97 -9.71 26.32
C CYS A 638 -1.21 -10.33 27.52
N PRO A 639 -0.78 -9.50 28.50
CA PRO A 639 0.00 -9.98 29.63
C PRO A 639 -0.83 -10.79 30.65
N LEU A 640 -2.16 -10.80 30.51
CA LEU A 640 -3.07 -11.38 31.48
C LEU A 640 -3.08 -12.91 31.38
N GLN A 641 -3.10 -13.57 32.55
CA GLN A 641 -3.27 -15.03 32.61
C GLN A 641 -4.73 -15.47 32.50
N VAL A 642 -5.68 -14.57 32.82
CA VAL A 642 -7.13 -14.75 32.75
C VAL A 642 -7.80 -13.39 32.51
N LEU A 643 -8.82 -13.32 31.65
CA LEU A 643 -9.61 -12.11 31.46
C LEU A 643 -10.43 -11.78 32.72
N PRO A 644 -10.43 -10.51 33.13
CA PRO A 644 -11.11 -10.09 34.34
C PRO A 644 -12.64 -10.08 34.14
N PRO A 645 -13.42 -10.46 35.18
CA PRO A 645 -14.87 -10.63 35.06
C PRO A 645 -15.59 -9.30 34.78
N ASN A 646 -15.02 -8.19 35.24
CA ASN A 646 -15.55 -6.84 35.09
C ASN A 646 -15.18 -6.13 33.78
N LEU A 647 -14.50 -6.82 32.85
CA LEU A 647 -14.36 -6.32 31.49
C LEU A 647 -15.72 -6.48 30.77
N GLY A 648 -16.39 -5.37 30.47
CA GLY A 648 -17.71 -5.31 29.83
C GLY A 648 -17.65 -5.76 28.37
N LEU A 649 -17.88 -7.04 28.11
CA LEU A 649 -17.72 -7.68 26.80
C LEU A 649 -19.06 -8.12 26.17
N ASP A 650 -20.19 -7.76 26.76
CA ASP A 650 -21.50 -8.33 26.39
C ASP A 650 -21.94 -7.98 24.95
N LYS A 651 -21.42 -6.85 24.40
CA LYS A 651 -21.69 -6.40 23.03
C LYS A 651 -20.63 -6.83 22.01
N LEU A 652 -19.61 -7.56 22.45
CA LEU A 652 -18.44 -7.89 21.64
C LEU A 652 -18.79 -8.88 20.51
N VAL A 653 -18.31 -8.58 19.31
CA VAL A 653 -18.46 -9.39 18.09
C VAL A 653 -17.15 -10.10 17.74
N VAL A 654 -16.01 -9.45 17.97
CA VAL A 654 -14.68 -10.01 17.71
C VAL A 654 -13.75 -9.83 18.91
N LEU A 655 -13.11 -10.93 19.31
CA LEU A 655 -12.06 -10.96 20.31
C LEU A 655 -10.80 -11.56 19.70
N ASP A 656 -9.78 -10.74 19.49
CA ASP A 656 -8.49 -11.13 18.92
C ASP A 656 -7.36 -10.92 19.95
N MET A 657 -6.81 -12.02 20.45
CA MET A 657 -5.85 -12.04 21.55
C MET A 657 -4.66 -12.95 21.25
N GLN A 658 -4.16 -12.95 20.02
CA GLN A 658 -3.02 -13.77 19.61
C GLN A 658 -1.79 -13.56 20.49
N PHE A 659 -0.95 -14.60 20.64
CA PHE A 659 0.30 -14.60 21.41
C PHE A 659 0.14 -14.26 22.90
N SER A 660 -1.05 -14.45 23.48
CA SER A 660 -1.35 -14.03 24.85
C SER A 660 -0.94 -15.07 25.91
N ASN A 661 -0.75 -14.60 27.14
CA ASN A 661 -0.28 -15.43 28.25
C ASN A 661 -1.39 -16.20 28.99
N PHE A 662 -2.52 -16.47 28.33
CA PHE A 662 -3.68 -17.09 28.96
C PHE A 662 -3.38 -18.53 29.40
N LYS A 663 -3.67 -18.82 30.68
CA LYS A 663 -3.80 -20.19 31.17
C LYS A 663 -5.25 -20.67 31.11
N LYS A 664 -6.18 -19.74 31.34
CA LYS A 664 -7.62 -19.88 31.13
C LYS A 664 -8.13 -18.57 30.56
N VAL A 665 -9.04 -18.60 29.61
CA VAL A 665 -9.52 -17.37 28.95
C VAL A 665 -10.38 -16.53 29.91
N TRP A 666 -11.38 -17.11 30.56
CA TRP A 666 -12.19 -16.47 31.62
C TRP A 666 -12.58 -17.46 32.73
N LYS A 667 -12.93 -16.94 33.91
CA LYS A 667 -13.47 -17.72 35.04
C LYS A 667 -15.00 -17.65 35.04
N GLY A 668 -15.67 -18.80 35.09
CA GLY A 668 -17.13 -18.90 35.14
C GLY A 668 -17.82 -18.72 33.78
N LEU A 669 -19.14 -18.61 33.80
CA LEU A 669 -19.97 -18.37 32.61
C LEU A 669 -19.94 -16.88 32.24
N LYS A 670 -19.36 -16.52 31.09
CA LYS A 670 -19.43 -15.18 30.49
C LYS A 670 -20.52 -15.18 29.41
N PHE A 671 -21.36 -14.15 29.39
CA PHE A 671 -22.46 -14.05 28.42
C PHE A 671 -22.00 -13.28 27.16
N LEU A 672 -21.46 -14.00 26.18
CA LEU A 672 -20.90 -13.42 24.94
C LEU A 672 -21.73 -13.86 23.72
N ASN A 673 -23.05 -13.67 23.79
CA ASN A 673 -23.97 -14.19 22.78
C ASN A 673 -23.86 -13.49 21.41
N ARG A 674 -23.13 -12.37 21.32
CA ARG A 674 -22.86 -11.65 20.05
C ARG A 674 -21.49 -11.96 19.45
N LEU A 675 -20.64 -12.70 20.15
CA LEU A 675 -19.29 -12.99 19.70
C LEU A 675 -19.34 -13.93 18.49
N GLU A 676 -18.83 -13.46 17.35
CA GLU A 676 -18.76 -14.20 16.09
C GLU A 676 -17.34 -14.73 15.82
N ILE A 677 -16.30 -14.03 16.27
CA ILE A 677 -14.90 -14.42 16.03
C ILE A 677 -14.11 -14.41 17.34
N LEU A 678 -13.45 -15.53 17.62
CA LEU A 678 -12.50 -15.66 18.72
C LEU A 678 -11.16 -16.17 18.20
N ASP A 679 -10.12 -15.37 18.37
CA ASP A 679 -8.75 -15.72 18.00
C ASP A 679 -7.83 -15.68 19.22
N LEU A 680 -7.27 -16.84 19.57
CA LEU A 680 -6.31 -17.01 20.65
C LEU A 680 -5.01 -17.66 20.13
N SER A 681 -4.74 -17.58 18.83
CA SER A 681 -3.61 -18.28 18.20
C SER A 681 -2.29 -17.95 18.89
N TYR A 682 -1.40 -18.93 18.99
CA TYR A 682 -0.11 -18.89 19.67
C TYR A 682 -0.20 -18.51 21.17
N SER A 683 -1.34 -18.72 21.82
CA SER A 683 -1.45 -18.65 23.30
C SER A 683 -0.85 -19.90 23.93
N ILE A 684 0.48 -19.98 23.95
CA ILE A 684 1.25 -21.20 24.27
C ILE A 684 1.00 -21.76 25.68
N TYR A 685 0.42 -21.00 26.60
CA TYR A 685 0.11 -21.42 27.97
C TYR A 685 -1.32 -21.92 28.17
N LEU A 686 -2.17 -21.85 27.15
CA LEU A 686 -3.58 -22.22 27.24
C LEU A 686 -3.72 -23.74 27.34
N ALA A 687 -4.15 -24.25 28.49
CA ALA A 687 -4.21 -25.70 28.72
C ALA A 687 -5.54 -26.35 28.30
N GLU A 688 -6.64 -25.58 28.39
CA GLU A 688 -8.01 -25.98 28.05
C GLU A 688 -8.76 -24.80 27.41
N THR A 689 -9.67 -25.08 26.46
CA THR A 689 -10.54 -24.04 25.90
C THR A 689 -11.59 -23.58 26.93
N PRO A 690 -12.15 -22.37 26.80
CA PRO A 690 -13.21 -21.92 27.70
C PRO A 690 -14.53 -22.68 27.47
N ASP A 691 -15.47 -22.50 28.39
CA ASP A 691 -16.85 -22.92 28.18
C ASP A 691 -17.54 -22.00 27.17
N PHE A 692 -17.98 -22.57 26.04
CA PHE A 692 -18.67 -21.90 24.95
C PHE A 692 -20.19 -21.89 25.07
N SER A 693 -20.79 -22.41 26.16
CA SER A 693 -22.25 -22.58 26.30
C SER A 693 -23.08 -21.31 26.13
N ARG A 694 -22.46 -20.14 26.25
CA ARG A 694 -23.11 -18.82 26.10
C ARG A 694 -22.57 -18.00 24.91
N CYS A 695 -21.79 -18.61 24.02
CA CYS A 695 -21.19 -17.99 22.84
C CYS A 695 -21.87 -18.45 21.54
N THR A 696 -23.20 -18.53 21.52
CA THR A 696 -23.98 -19.23 20.46
C THR A 696 -23.87 -18.63 19.06
N SER A 697 -23.37 -17.40 18.92
CA SER A 697 -23.17 -16.74 17.61
C SER A 697 -21.79 -16.96 17.01
N LEU A 698 -20.92 -17.75 17.64
CA LEU A 698 -19.54 -17.93 17.19
C LEU A 698 -19.49 -18.63 15.84
N LYS A 699 -18.83 -17.99 14.86
CA LYS A 699 -18.64 -18.47 13.48
C LYS A 699 -17.22 -18.92 13.21
N ARG A 700 -16.22 -18.32 13.88
CA ARG A 700 -14.79 -18.65 13.68
C ARG A 700 -14.07 -18.78 15.01
N LEU A 701 -13.39 -19.91 15.20
CA LEU A 701 -12.54 -20.18 16.35
C LEU A 701 -11.12 -20.53 15.89
N GLN A 702 -10.16 -19.65 16.21
CA GLN A 702 -8.75 -19.78 15.87
C GLN A 702 -7.93 -20.06 17.15
N LEU A 703 -7.27 -21.22 17.18
CA LEU A 703 -6.49 -21.73 18.30
C LEU A 703 -5.14 -22.29 17.84
N GLU A 704 -4.69 -21.91 16.63
CA GLU A 704 -3.44 -22.39 16.04
C GLU A 704 -2.26 -22.15 16.98
N GLY A 705 -1.29 -23.06 17.05
CA GLY A 705 -0.07 -22.87 17.83
C GLY A 705 -0.27 -22.81 19.34
N CYS A 706 -1.45 -23.17 19.87
CA CYS A 706 -1.70 -23.30 21.30
C CYS A 706 -1.08 -24.60 21.83
N THR A 707 0.25 -24.64 21.88
CA THR A 707 1.01 -25.88 22.10
C THR A 707 0.73 -26.58 23.44
N SER A 708 0.31 -25.86 24.49
CA SER A 708 -0.09 -26.45 25.78
C SER A 708 -1.53 -26.97 25.82
N LEU A 709 -2.32 -26.77 24.76
CA LEU A 709 -3.73 -27.15 24.73
C LEU A 709 -3.85 -28.67 24.75
N THR A 710 -4.47 -29.21 25.79
CA THR A 710 -4.66 -30.66 25.98
C THR A 710 -6.10 -31.11 25.76
N LYS A 711 -7.07 -30.21 25.97
CA LYS A 711 -8.50 -30.50 25.96
C LYS A 711 -9.30 -29.36 25.36
N VAL A 712 -10.23 -29.70 24.46
CA VAL A 712 -11.30 -28.81 24.00
C VAL A 712 -12.55 -29.12 24.81
N HIS A 713 -13.25 -28.09 25.29
CA HIS A 713 -14.42 -28.22 26.15
C HIS A 713 -15.63 -28.77 25.38
N GLN A 714 -16.42 -29.64 26.03
CA GLN A 714 -17.57 -30.33 25.39
C GLN A 714 -18.63 -29.38 24.82
N SER A 715 -18.78 -28.18 25.42
CA SER A 715 -19.74 -27.17 24.96
C SER A 715 -19.40 -26.53 23.61
N ILE A 716 -18.28 -26.90 22.97
CA ILE A 716 -18.04 -26.59 21.55
C ILE A 716 -19.23 -27.02 20.69
N GLY A 717 -19.89 -28.14 21.03
CA GLY A 717 -21.07 -28.63 20.31
C GLY A 717 -22.30 -27.75 20.37
N ASN A 718 -22.30 -26.68 21.17
CA ASN A 718 -23.39 -25.70 21.23
C ASN A 718 -23.23 -24.57 20.20
N LEU A 719 -22.14 -24.56 19.42
CA LEU A 719 -21.84 -23.51 18.46
C LEU A 719 -22.41 -23.85 17.07
N GLU A 720 -23.73 -23.83 16.96
CA GLU A 720 -24.47 -24.21 15.75
C GLU A 720 -24.06 -23.39 14.50
N ASN A 721 -23.54 -22.18 14.70
CA ASN A 721 -23.10 -21.27 13.63
C ASN A 721 -21.60 -21.38 13.30
N LEU A 722 -20.84 -22.27 13.94
CA LEU A 722 -19.39 -22.35 13.76
C LEU A 722 -19.07 -22.88 12.36
N VAL A 723 -18.41 -22.06 11.54
CA VAL A 723 -18.01 -22.37 10.16
C VAL A 723 -16.55 -22.84 10.09
N LEU A 724 -15.67 -22.28 10.93
CA LEU A 724 -14.24 -22.60 10.94
C LEU A 724 -13.75 -22.89 12.34
N LEU A 725 -13.07 -24.03 12.49
CA LEU A 725 -12.33 -24.43 13.68
C LEU A 725 -10.88 -24.76 13.31
N ASN A 726 -9.94 -23.93 13.75
CA ASN A 726 -8.50 -24.16 13.55
C ASN A 726 -7.82 -24.47 14.88
N LEU A 727 -7.29 -25.68 14.98
CA LEU A 727 -6.53 -26.23 16.10
C LEU A 727 -5.12 -26.66 15.65
N ALA A 728 -4.63 -26.13 14.52
CA ALA A 728 -3.32 -26.49 14.00
C ALA A 728 -2.20 -26.27 15.04
N GLU A 729 -1.15 -27.08 14.99
CA GLU A 729 0.02 -27.04 15.87
C GLU A 729 -0.28 -27.12 17.38
N CYS A 730 -1.48 -27.59 17.77
CA CYS A 730 -1.82 -27.92 19.16
C CYS A 730 -1.18 -29.25 19.56
N ASN A 731 0.14 -29.28 19.65
CA ASN A 731 0.98 -30.49 19.82
C ASN A 731 0.60 -31.41 20.99
N ASN A 732 -0.08 -30.89 22.02
CA ASN A 732 -0.51 -31.66 23.19
C ASN A 732 -1.95 -32.16 23.16
N LEU A 733 -2.72 -31.81 22.14
CA LEU A 733 -4.10 -32.24 21.95
C LEU A 733 -4.13 -33.72 21.54
N ARG A 734 -4.90 -34.54 22.25
CA ARG A 734 -4.97 -36.01 22.02
C ARG A 734 -6.22 -36.45 21.28
N GLU A 735 -7.35 -35.83 21.62
CA GLU A 735 -8.67 -36.17 21.11
C GLU A 735 -9.55 -34.91 21.04
N LEU A 736 -10.57 -34.94 20.19
CA LEU A 736 -11.62 -33.94 20.14
C LEU A 736 -12.83 -34.42 20.95
N PRO A 737 -13.58 -33.52 21.61
CA PRO A 737 -14.80 -33.89 22.34
C PRO A 737 -15.89 -34.40 21.39
N ASP A 738 -16.72 -35.34 21.84
CA ASP A 738 -17.85 -35.87 21.05
C ASP A 738 -18.81 -34.76 20.58
N GLY A 739 -18.90 -33.66 21.34
CA GLY A 739 -19.73 -32.51 21.04
C GLY A 739 -19.39 -31.85 19.71
N ILE A 740 -18.16 -32.03 19.20
CA ILE A 740 -17.78 -31.53 17.87
C ILE A 740 -18.70 -32.07 16.77
N CYS A 741 -19.24 -33.29 16.93
CA CYS A 741 -20.12 -33.94 15.95
C CYS A 741 -21.48 -33.25 15.81
N ASN A 742 -21.80 -32.26 16.65
CA ASN A 742 -23.04 -31.48 16.59
C ASN A 742 -22.89 -30.17 15.79
N LEU A 743 -21.70 -29.87 15.27
CA LEU A 743 -21.41 -28.62 14.55
C LEU A 743 -21.89 -28.69 13.09
N THR A 744 -23.20 -28.57 12.88
CA THR A 744 -23.82 -28.76 11.56
C THR A 744 -23.42 -27.72 10.50
N SER A 745 -22.94 -26.54 10.91
CA SER A 745 -22.48 -25.48 9.99
C SER A 745 -20.97 -25.50 9.70
N LEU A 746 -20.22 -26.44 10.29
CA LEU A 746 -18.75 -26.45 10.21
C LEU A 746 -18.30 -26.85 8.80
N GLN A 747 -17.61 -25.93 8.11
CA GLN A 747 -17.08 -26.13 6.76
C GLN A 747 -15.60 -26.51 6.78
N THR A 748 -14.83 -25.94 7.70
CA THR A 748 -13.38 -26.16 7.80
C THR A 748 -12.98 -26.60 9.19
N LEU A 749 -12.34 -27.77 9.28
CA LEU A 749 -11.70 -28.28 10.49
C LEU A 749 -10.21 -28.52 10.23
N SER A 750 -9.36 -27.85 11.00
CA SER A 750 -7.90 -28.07 10.97
C SER A 750 -7.39 -28.54 12.31
N VAL A 751 -6.67 -29.67 12.31
CA VAL A 751 -5.85 -30.19 13.41
C VAL A 751 -4.42 -30.49 12.93
N ASN A 752 -3.99 -29.88 11.80
CA ASN A 752 -2.65 -30.05 11.23
C ASN A 752 -1.55 -29.90 12.29
N GLY A 753 -0.51 -30.72 12.24
CA GLY A 753 0.63 -30.65 13.14
C GLY A 753 0.33 -31.09 14.58
N CYS A 754 -0.89 -31.54 14.92
CA CYS A 754 -1.19 -32.08 16.24
C CYS A 754 -0.56 -33.47 16.43
N SER A 755 0.75 -33.51 16.70
CA SER A 755 1.55 -34.75 16.77
C SER A 755 1.07 -35.81 17.76
N ARG A 756 0.29 -35.43 18.80
CA ARG A 756 -0.29 -36.36 19.80
C ARG A 756 -1.75 -36.72 19.53
N PHE A 757 -2.37 -36.16 18.49
CA PHE A 757 -3.76 -36.41 18.14
C PHE A 757 -3.89 -37.80 17.51
N SER A 758 -4.64 -38.70 18.17
CA SER A 758 -4.64 -40.14 17.83
C SER A 758 -5.90 -40.66 17.12
N CYS A 759 -7.05 -40.01 17.31
CA CYS A 759 -8.31 -40.46 16.69
C CYS A 759 -9.34 -39.33 16.59
N PHE A 760 -10.20 -39.43 15.57
CA PHE A 760 -11.42 -38.65 15.46
C PHE A 760 -12.60 -39.34 16.18
N PRO A 761 -13.63 -38.60 16.62
CA PRO A 761 -14.84 -39.18 17.20
C PRO A 761 -15.62 -40.08 16.23
N GLU A 762 -16.28 -41.13 16.75
CA GLU A 762 -16.98 -42.14 15.92
C GLU A 762 -18.16 -41.58 15.11
N HIS A 763 -18.72 -40.44 15.51
CA HIS A 763 -19.85 -39.78 14.86
C HIS A 763 -19.47 -38.55 14.02
N LEU A 764 -18.18 -38.42 13.63
CA LEU A 764 -17.69 -37.29 12.83
C LEU A 764 -18.48 -37.12 11.52
N GLY A 765 -19.01 -38.21 10.94
CA GLY A 765 -19.86 -38.18 9.75
C GLY A 765 -21.15 -37.34 9.84
N ARG A 766 -21.51 -36.84 11.04
CA ARG A 766 -22.64 -35.90 11.24
C ARG A 766 -22.34 -34.47 10.81
N LEU A 767 -21.09 -34.15 10.49
CA LEU A 767 -20.68 -32.82 10.01
C LEU A 767 -21.09 -32.65 8.54
N GLU A 768 -22.38 -32.48 8.29
CA GLU A 768 -22.95 -32.44 6.94
C GLU A 768 -22.41 -31.27 6.09
N ALA A 769 -22.01 -30.16 6.69
CA ALA A 769 -21.46 -29.00 5.98
C ALA A 769 -19.94 -29.04 5.75
N LEU A 770 -19.24 -30.07 6.22
CA LEU A 770 -17.76 -30.10 6.21
C LEU A 770 -17.23 -30.29 4.79
N THR A 771 -16.53 -29.27 4.28
CA THR A 771 -15.91 -29.26 2.94
C THR A 771 -14.40 -29.48 2.99
N GLU A 772 -13.74 -29.09 4.08
CA GLU A 772 -12.29 -29.20 4.25
C GLU A 772 -11.89 -29.78 5.61
N LEU A 773 -11.08 -30.84 5.57
CA LEU A 773 -10.47 -31.45 6.75
C LEU A 773 -8.95 -31.55 6.60
N HIS A 774 -8.24 -30.87 7.48
CA HIS A 774 -6.78 -30.80 7.51
C HIS A 774 -6.25 -31.49 8.78
N ALA A 775 -5.54 -32.61 8.64
CA ALA A 775 -4.94 -33.34 9.75
C ALA A 775 -3.58 -33.98 9.40
N ASN A 776 -2.77 -33.27 8.62
CA ASN A 776 -1.39 -33.63 8.31
C ASN A 776 -0.53 -33.64 9.59
N GLY A 777 0.45 -34.53 9.67
CA GLY A 777 1.36 -34.62 10.81
C GLY A 777 0.70 -35.08 12.11
N CYS A 778 -0.45 -35.76 12.03
CA CYS A 778 -1.15 -36.30 13.19
C CYS A 778 -0.81 -37.79 13.43
N GLY A 779 -0.94 -38.23 14.68
CA GLY A 779 -0.75 -39.62 15.09
C GLY A 779 -1.95 -40.54 14.81
N ILE A 780 -2.77 -40.22 13.80
CA ILE A 780 -4.02 -40.94 13.51
C ILE A 780 -3.70 -42.35 13.03
N THR A 781 -4.27 -43.33 13.73
CA THR A 781 -4.06 -44.76 13.41
C THR A 781 -5.20 -45.36 12.60
N GLN A 782 -6.43 -44.84 12.76
CA GLN A 782 -7.63 -45.32 12.08
C GLN A 782 -8.64 -44.17 11.91
N LEU A 783 -9.41 -44.19 10.82
CA LEU A 783 -10.56 -43.32 10.63
C LEU A 783 -11.87 -44.00 11.12
N PRO A 784 -12.83 -43.24 11.68
CA PRO A 784 -14.08 -43.80 12.20
C PRO A 784 -14.97 -44.35 11.09
N THR A 785 -15.88 -45.27 11.40
CA THR A 785 -16.73 -45.91 10.37
C THR A 785 -17.71 -44.93 9.72
N SER A 786 -18.12 -43.89 10.45
CA SER A 786 -18.97 -42.81 9.94
C SER A 786 -18.26 -41.84 8.99
N PHE A 787 -16.93 -41.94 8.83
CA PHE A 787 -16.15 -40.98 8.06
C PHE A 787 -16.62 -40.87 6.60
N GLY A 788 -17.04 -42.00 6.00
CA GLY A 788 -17.62 -42.05 4.66
C GLY A 788 -18.96 -41.34 4.48
N LEU A 789 -19.60 -40.84 5.56
CA LEU A 789 -20.84 -40.07 5.49
C LEU A 789 -20.61 -38.58 5.22
N LEU A 790 -19.35 -38.11 5.21
CA LEU A 790 -18.97 -36.73 4.90
C LEU A 790 -19.07 -36.47 3.38
N THR A 791 -20.29 -36.55 2.85
CA THR A 791 -20.58 -36.52 1.41
C THR A 791 -20.23 -35.19 0.73
N ASN A 792 -20.15 -34.09 1.48
CA ASN A 792 -19.76 -32.75 1.01
C ASN A 792 -18.25 -32.45 1.16
N LEU A 793 -17.45 -33.40 1.66
CA LEU A 793 -16.02 -33.20 1.86
C LEU A 793 -15.29 -33.15 0.51
N GLU A 794 -14.68 -32.01 0.20
CA GLU A 794 -13.95 -31.78 -1.05
C GLU A 794 -12.45 -31.97 -0.90
N ARG A 795 -11.89 -31.62 0.27
CA ARG A 795 -10.44 -31.63 0.53
C ARG A 795 -10.12 -32.37 1.82
N LEU A 796 -9.31 -33.42 1.70
CA LEU A 796 -8.88 -34.26 2.81
C LEU A 796 -7.36 -34.39 2.82
N PHE A 797 -6.75 -33.89 3.87
CA PHE A 797 -5.30 -33.97 4.07
C PHE A 797 -4.99 -34.76 5.35
N LEU A 798 -4.36 -35.92 5.20
CA LEU A 798 -4.04 -36.87 6.27
C LEU A 798 -2.57 -37.35 6.18
N ASP A 799 -1.66 -36.48 5.74
CA ASP A 799 -0.24 -36.79 5.63
C ASP A 799 0.38 -37.18 6.98
N GLY A 800 1.37 -38.07 6.99
CA GLY A 800 2.07 -38.51 8.19
C GLY A 800 3.18 -37.57 8.66
N CYS A 801 3.81 -37.90 9.79
CA CYS A 801 5.07 -37.27 10.18
C CYS A 801 6.25 -38.02 9.54
N LYS A 802 7.06 -37.34 8.71
CA LYS A 802 8.33 -37.84 8.17
C LYS A 802 9.38 -38.16 9.26
N ASP A 803 9.27 -37.56 10.44
CA ASP A 803 10.28 -37.56 11.52
C ASP A 803 10.40 -38.83 12.39
N LYS A 804 10.28 -40.03 11.81
CA LYS A 804 10.65 -41.28 12.50
C LYS A 804 11.46 -42.23 11.62
N LEU A 805 12.52 -41.72 11.00
CA LEU A 805 13.64 -42.51 10.48
C LEU A 805 14.93 -42.16 11.26
N SER A 806 14.96 -42.58 12.52
CA SER A 806 16.21 -43.00 13.17
C SER A 806 15.90 -44.20 14.07
N PRO A 807 16.68 -45.30 14.01
CA PRO A 807 16.48 -46.44 14.88
C PRO A 807 17.10 -46.13 16.25
N LYS A 808 16.52 -45.21 17.01
CA LYS A 808 16.80 -45.16 18.45
C LYS A 808 15.97 -46.25 19.12
N LYS A 809 16.61 -47.41 19.32
CA LYS A 809 16.26 -48.38 20.36
C LYS A 809 16.15 -47.63 21.69
N SER A 810 14.94 -47.20 22.03
CA SER A 810 14.63 -46.69 23.36
C SER A 810 14.14 -47.86 24.22
N LEU A 811 14.84 -48.11 25.31
CA LEU A 811 14.72 -49.23 26.25
C LEU A 811 13.41 -49.24 27.08
N PHE A 812 12.31 -48.68 26.57
CA PHE A 812 11.06 -48.52 27.33
C PHE A 812 9.91 -49.43 26.88
N SER A 813 10.19 -50.55 26.20
CA SER A 813 9.17 -51.55 25.84
C SER A 813 8.71 -52.46 27.00
N PHE A 814 8.79 -52.02 28.27
CA PHE A 814 8.46 -52.85 29.44
C PHE A 814 7.12 -52.54 30.14
N PHE A 815 6.33 -51.55 29.69
CA PHE A 815 5.06 -51.21 30.37
C PHE A 815 3.86 -50.97 29.44
N SER A 816 3.53 -51.95 28.59
CA SER A 816 2.21 -51.98 27.92
C SER A 816 1.47 -53.32 28.08
N SER A 817 1.68 -54.01 29.20
CA SER A 817 0.93 -55.21 29.59
C SER A 817 -0.29 -54.89 30.47
N PHE A 818 -1.12 -53.92 30.08
CA PHE A 818 -2.32 -53.53 30.85
C PHE A 818 -3.52 -53.10 29.99
N PHE A 819 -3.79 -53.78 28.87
CA PHE A 819 -5.14 -53.79 28.25
C PHE A 819 -5.40 -55.16 27.59
N PRO A 820 -6.63 -55.72 27.67
CA PRO A 820 -6.93 -57.05 27.16
C PRO A 820 -6.98 -57.06 25.62
N PRO A 821 -6.69 -58.21 24.97
CA PRO A 821 -6.70 -58.30 23.52
C PRO A 821 -8.14 -58.42 23.01
N ARG A 822 -8.62 -57.41 22.27
CA ARG A 822 -9.80 -57.61 21.41
C ARG A 822 -9.35 -58.25 20.10
N ARG A 823 -9.78 -59.49 19.88
CA ARG A 823 -9.60 -60.24 18.64
C ARG A 823 -10.43 -59.64 17.49
N ALA A 824 -9.76 -59.54 16.34
CA ALA A 824 -10.24 -59.84 14.99
C ALA A 824 -11.35 -58.97 14.38
N GLY A 825 -10.91 -57.89 13.74
CA GLY A 825 -11.32 -57.52 12.39
C GLY A 825 -10.09 -56.92 11.73
N SER A 826 -9.73 -57.35 10.52
CA SER A 826 -8.68 -56.71 9.72
C SER A 826 -9.04 -55.23 9.56
N SER A 827 -8.51 -54.34 10.40
CA SER A 827 -8.92 -52.93 10.43
C SER A 827 -7.85 -52.11 9.72
N THR A 828 -8.08 -51.99 8.42
CA THR A 828 -7.36 -51.11 7.51
C THR A 828 -7.50 -49.66 7.95
N PHE A 829 -6.50 -48.82 7.68
CA PHE A 829 -6.55 -47.38 8.00
C PHE A 829 -7.80 -46.69 7.41
N LEU A 830 -8.13 -47.05 6.16
CA LEU A 830 -9.32 -46.59 5.45
C LEU A 830 -10.51 -47.52 5.73
N PRO A 831 -11.66 -47.01 6.22
CA PRO A 831 -12.84 -47.82 6.45
C PRO A 831 -13.50 -48.22 5.12
N VAL A 832 -14.29 -49.31 5.12
CA VAL A 832 -15.03 -49.77 3.93
C VAL A 832 -16.02 -48.71 3.41
N THR A 833 -16.47 -47.80 4.26
CA THR A 833 -17.34 -46.68 3.91
C THR A 833 -16.61 -45.51 3.24
N PHE A 834 -15.27 -45.51 3.19
CA PHE A 834 -14.47 -44.39 2.68
C PHE A 834 -14.81 -43.95 1.24
N PRO A 835 -15.19 -44.85 0.29
CA PRO A 835 -15.70 -44.45 -1.02
C PRO A 835 -16.99 -43.60 -1.00
N GLY A 836 -17.67 -43.48 0.14
CA GLY A 836 -18.84 -42.61 0.34
C GLY A 836 -18.54 -41.11 0.29
N LEU A 837 -17.26 -40.69 0.24
CA LEU A 837 -16.83 -39.31 0.06
C LEU A 837 -17.05 -38.83 -1.39
N THR A 838 -18.32 -38.70 -1.80
CA THR A 838 -18.72 -38.49 -3.20
C THR A 838 -18.27 -37.14 -3.79
N SER A 839 -18.01 -36.13 -2.97
CA SER A 839 -17.56 -34.81 -3.43
C SER A 839 -16.05 -34.61 -3.39
N LEU A 840 -15.28 -35.65 -3.05
CA LEU A 840 -13.85 -35.55 -2.81
C LEU A 840 -13.10 -35.17 -4.10
N ARG A 841 -12.37 -34.06 -4.05
CA ARG A 841 -11.54 -33.55 -5.14
C ARG A 841 -10.06 -33.74 -4.87
N LYS A 842 -9.63 -33.61 -3.60
CA LYS A 842 -8.23 -33.68 -3.20
C LYS A 842 -8.04 -34.61 -2.01
N LEU A 843 -7.14 -35.57 -2.19
CA LEU A 843 -6.81 -36.57 -1.17
C LEU A 843 -5.29 -36.68 -0.99
N ASN A 844 -4.81 -36.34 0.21
CA ASN A 844 -3.43 -36.56 0.61
C ASN A 844 -3.35 -37.62 1.72
N LEU A 845 -2.69 -38.74 1.43
CA LEU A 845 -2.43 -39.88 2.31
C LEU A 845 -0.92 -40.17 2.42
N GLY A 846 -0.09 -39.15 2.28
CA GLY A 846 1.37 -39.25 2.34
C GLY A 846 1.89 -39.82 3.68
N ASP A 847 3.08 -40.43 3.66
CA ASP A 847 3.88 -40.81 4.83
C ASP A 847 3.10 -41.59 5.93
N ARG A 848 2.08 -42.35 5.53
CA ARG A 848 1.18 -43.09 6.43
C ARG A 848 1.60 -44.53 6.70
N ASN A 849 2.66 -45.02 6.05
CA ASN A 849 3.06 -46.44 6.07
C ASN A 849 1.97 -47.40 5.54
N LEU A 850 1.13 -46.96 4.61
CA LEU A 850 0.07 -47.80 4.04
C LEU A 850 0.65 -48.98 3.28
N SER A 851 0.08 -50.16 3.49
CA SER A 851 0.38 -51.41 2.77
C SER A 851 -0.73 -51.75 1.77
N ASP A 852 -0.54 -52.78 0.93
CA ASP A 852 -1.56 -53.19 -0.05
C ASP A 852 -2.91 -53.55 0.60
N SER A 853 -2.93 -54.05 1.84
CA SER A 853 -4.18 -54.30 2.56
C SER A 853 -4.93 -53.01 2.94
N ASP A 854 -4.21 -51.92 3.20
CA ASP A 854 -4.81 -50.64 3.63
C ASP A 854 -5.46 -49.86 2.48
N ILE A 855 -5.05 -50.15 1.24
CA ILE A 855 -5.55 -49.53 0.00
C ILE A 855 -6.49 -50.47 -0.78
N SER A 856 -7.18 -51.38 -0.09
CA SER A 856 -8.08 -52.38 -0.68
C SER A 856 -9.41 -51.82 -1.21
N ILE A 857 -9.67 -50.52 -1.01
CA ILE A 857 -10.83 -49.83 -1.57
C ILE A 857 -10.60 -49.49 -3.06
N ASP A 858 -11.70 -49.37 -3.81
CA ASP A 858 -11.64 -48.91 -5.19
C ASP A 858 -11.53 -47.37 -5.25
N PHE A 859 -10.35 -46.87 -5.57
CA PHE A 859 -10.13 -45.43 -5.76
C PHE A 859 -10.77 -44.92 -7.06
N GLY A 860 -11.16 -45.81 -7.98
CA GLY A 860 -11.95 -45.46 -9.16
C GLY A 860 -13.38 -45.00 -8.82
N SER A 861 -13.85 -45.27 -7.61
CA SER A 861 -15.20 -44.92 -7.15
C SER A 861 -15.39 -43.43 -6.80
N PHE A 862 -14.33 -42.62 -6.74
CA PHE A 862 -14.44 -41.18 -6.44
C PHE A 862 -14.75 -40.37 -7.71
N PRO A 863 -15.98 -39.86 -7.91
CA PRO A 863 -16.38 -39.31 -9.20
C PRO A 863 -15.69 -37.99 -9.59
N PHE A 864 -15.17 -37.24 -8.60
CA PHE A 864 -14.58 -35.92 -8.80
C PHE A 864 -13.12 -35.82 -8.34
N LEU A 865 -12.46 -36.95 -8.01
CA LEU A 865 -11.10 -36.93 -7.51
C LEU A 865 -10.14 -36.43 -8.59
N PHE A 866 -9.54 -35.28 -8.31
CA PHE A 866 -8.67 -34.53 -9.20
C PHE A 866 -7.19 -34.71 -8.84
N GLU A 867 -6.89 -34.80 -7.54
CA GLU A 867 -5.54 -34.93 -7.00
C GLU A 867 -5.46 -36.04 -5.95
N LEU A 868 -4.46 -36.91 -6.11
CA LEU A 868 -4.14 -38.00 -5.20
C LEU A 868 -2.65 -38.00 -4.86
N ASN A 869 -2.31 -37.76 -3.59
CA ASN A 869 -0.96 -37.92 -3.06
C ASN A 869 -0.89 -39.15 -2.14
N MET A 870 -0.03 -40.09 -2.50
CA MET A 870 0.20 -41.37 -1.81
C MET A 870 1.70 -41.58 -1.49
N SER A 871 2.50 -40.51 -1.51
CA SER A 871 3.96 -40.56 -1.31
C SER A 871 4.35 -41.14 0.06
N GLY A 872 5.54 -41.73 0.21
CA GLY A 872 6.07 -42.22 1.49
C GLY A 872 5.41 -43.48 2.07
N ASN A 873 4.67 -44.22 1.24
CA ASN A 873 3.96 -45.44 1.65
C ASN A 873 4.69 -46.73 1.24
N LYS A 874 4.15 -47.90 1.65
CA LYS A 874 4.81 -49.21 1.56
C LYS A 874 4.01 -50.25 0.75
N PHE A 875 3.07 -49.82 -0.07
CA PHE A 875 2.34 -50.70 -0.99
C PHE A 875 3.25 -51.15 -2.15
N CYS A 876 2.95 -52.33 -2.70
CA CYS A 876 3.72 -52.89 -3.82
C CYS A 876 3.16 -52.47 -5.19
N SER A 877 1.88 -52.10 -5.24
CA SER A 877 1.17 -51.66 -6.44
C SER A 877 0.27 -50.46 -6.17
N LEU A 878 0.04 -49.62 -7.18
CA LEU A 878 -0.94 -48.52 -7.06
C LEU A 878 -2.33 -49.05 -6.71
N PRO A 879 -3.16 -48.28 -5.99
CA PRO A 879 -4.50 -48.70 -5.62
C PRO A 879 -5.39 -49.08 -6.82
N VAL A 880 -6.29 -50.03 -6.59
CA VAL A 880 -7.24 -50.50 -7.61
C VAL A 880 -8.10 -49.33 -8.10
N GLY A 881 -8.36 -49.28 -9.41
CA GLY A 881 -9.20 -48.28 -10.05
C GLY A 881 -8.51 -46.99 -10.48
N VAL A 882 -7.28 -46.71 -9.98
CA VAL A 882 -6.53 -45.49 -10.34
C VAL A 882 -6.25 -45.41 -11.84
N GLY A 883 -5.84 -46.51 -12.48
CA GLY A 883 -5.52 -46.53 -13.92
C GLY A 883 -6.68 -46.17 -14.85
N ASN A 884 -7.93 -46.41 -14.44
CA ASN A 884 -9.14 -46.09 -15.23
C ASN A 884 -9.83 -44.80 -14.76
N HIS A 885 -9.21 -44.01 -13.88
CA HIS A 885 -9.87 -42.86 -13.28
C HIS A 885 -10.12 -41.74 -14.30
N SER A 886 -11.40 -41.37 -14.48
CA SER A 886 -11.83 -40.46 -15.56
C SER A 886 -11.57 -38.97 -15.29
N TYR A 887 -11.28 -38.61 -14.04
CA TYR A 887 -11.09 -37.22 -13.60
C TYR A 887 -9.72 -36.92 -12.99
N LEU A 888 -8.87 -37.93 -12.74
CA LEU A 888 -7.62 -37.72 -12.02
C LEU A 888 -6.63 -36.97 -12.91
N ARG A 889 -6.04 -35.90 -12.38
CA ARG A 889 -5.10 -35.02 -13.09
C ARG A 889 -3.71 -35.04 -12.47
N LEU A 890 -3.63 -35.14 -11.14
CA LEU A 890 -2.39 -35.11 -10.37
C LEU A 890 -2.24 -36.39 -9.56
N LEU A 891 -1.13 -37.11 -9.75
CA LEU A 891 -0.79 -38.32 -9.01
C LEU A 891 0.65 -38.29 -8.51
N TYR A 892 0.83 -38.39 -7.19
CA TYR A 892 2.13 -38.35 -6.52
C TYR A 892 2.38 -39.63 -5.71
N VAL A 893 3.50 -40.31 -5.96
CA VAL A 893 3.92 -41.55 -5.30
C VAL A 893 5.41 -41.55 -4.96
N ASN A 894 5.95 -40.40 -4.59
CA ASN A 894 7.36 -40.26 -4.21
C ASN A 894 7.68 -41.09 -2.97
N ASP A 895 8.92 -41.52 -2.77
CA ASP A 895 9.38 -42.26 -1.58
C ASP A 895 8.65 -43.59 -1.30
N CYS A 896 7.90 -44.12 -2.27
CA CYS A 896 7.24 -45.43 -2.19
C CYS A 896 8.24 -46.55 -2.47
N THR A 897 9.17 -46.78 -1.54
CA THR A 897 10.32 -47.69 -1.70
C THR A 897 9.99 -49.14 -2.04
N HIS A 898 8.77 -49.62 -1.74
CA HIS A 898 8.31 -50.99 -2.01
C HIS A 898 7.51 -51.12 -3.32
N LEU A 899 7.23 -50.01 -4.00
CA LEU A 899 6.47 -50.00 -5.24
C LEU A 899 7.23 -50.79 -6.32
N GLN A 900 6.62 -51.87 -6.81
CA GLN A 900 7.25 -52.77 -7.79
C GLN A 900 6.79 -52.49 -9.23
N SER A 901 5.56 -52.01 -9.39
CA SER A 901 4.99 -51.75 -10.72
C SER A 901 4.20 -50.46 -10.75
N ILE A 902 4.40 -49.70 -11.82
CA ILE A 902 3.53 -48.58 -12.20
C ILE A 902 2.69 -49.08 -13.39
N PRO A 903 1.40 -49.42 -13.18
CA PRO A 903 0.51 -49.90 -14.26
C PRO A 903 0.13 -48.76 -15.23
N GLU A 904 -0.80 -49.04 -16.17
CA GLU A 904 -1.39 -48.02 -17.04
C GLU A 904 -1.92 -46.83 -16.22
N LEU A 905 -1.49 -45.63 -16.60
CA LEU A 905 -1.81 -44.38 -15.92
C LEU A 905 -3.16 -43.82 -16.40
N PRO A 906 -3.86 -43.03 -15.57
CA PRO A 906 -5.15 -42.46 -15.94
C PRO A 906 -5.12 -41.70 -17.28
N PRO A 907 -6.13 -41.86 -18.15
CA PRO A 907 -6.11 -41.34 -19.52
C PRO A 907 -6.18 -39.80 -19.60
N LYS A 908 -6.57 -39.12 -18.52
CA LYS A 908 -6.58 -37.66 -18.43
C LYS A 908 -5.52 -37.11 -17.48
N LEU A 909 -4.54 -37.90 -17.07
CA LEU A 909 -3.48 -37.45 -16.17
C LEU A 909 -2.70 -36.28 -16.79
N SER A 910 -2.36 -35.29 -15.97
CA SER A 910 -1.62 -34.09 -16.37
C SER A 910 -0.24 -34.03 -15.72
N SER A 911 -0.10 -34.52 -14.48
CA SER A 911 1.17 -34.65 -13.80
C SER A 911 1.31 -35.97 -13.04
N PHE A 912 2.45 -36.62 -13.21
CA PHE A 912 2.86 -37.82 -12.48
C PHE A 912 4.23 -37.62 -11.84
N LYS A 913 4.38 -37.97 -10.56
CA LYS A 913 5.70 -38.01 -9.90
C LYS A 913 5.89 -39.31 -9.11
N ALA A 914 7.02 -39.97 -9.36
CA ALA A 914 7.51 -41.16 -8.68
C ALA A 914 9.02 -41.06 -8.44
N GLU A 915 9.39 -40.34 -7.39
CA GLU A 915 10.79 -40.13 -7.01
C GLU A 915 11.21 -41.14 -5.94
N ARG A 916 12.46 -41.64 -5.96
CA ARG A 916 13.05 -42.59 -4.99
C ARG A 916 12.25 -43.89 -4.76
N CYS A 917 11.61 -44.39 -5.81
CA CYS A 917 10.90 -45.67 -5.77
C CYS A 917 11.83 -46.82 -6.20
N LEU A 918 12.66 -47.29 -5.26
CA LEU A 918 13.81 -48.17 -5.53
C LEU A 918 13.47 -49.60 -5.98
N SER A 919 12.22 -50.06 -5.79
CA SER A 919 11.82 -51.45 -6.10
C SER A 919 11.12 -51.61 -7.45
N ILE A 920 11.00 -50.54 -8.25
CA ILE A 920 10.24 -50.59 -9.51
C ILE A 920 10.95 -51.50 -10.52
N VAL A 921 10.24 -52.52 -10.99
CA VAL A 921 10.68 -53.42 -12.05
C VAL A 921 9.85 -53.26 -13.33
N THR A 922 8.67 -52.67 -13.23
CA THR A 922 7.77 -52.47 -14.37
C THR A 922 7.36 -51.01 -14.47
N TYR A 923 7.69 -50.41 -15.62
CA TYR A 923 7.40 -49.02 -15.97
C TYR A 923 6.20 -48.92 -16.92
N PRO A 924 5.48 -47.78 -16.93
CA PRO A 924 4.41 -47.57 -17.89
C PRO A 924 4.97 -47.47 -19.31
N LYS A 925 4.24 -47.94 -20.32
CA LYS A 925 4.64 -47.73 -21.72
C LYS A 925 4.41 -46.28 -22.12
N LEU A 926 5.34 -45.72 -22.90
CA LEU A 926 5.23 -44.33 -23.36
C LEU A 926 4.05 -44.08 -24.29
N SER A 927 3.65 -45.08 -25.07
CA SER A 927 2.44 -45.05 -25.90
C SER A 927 1.16 -44.79 -25.11
N ASP A 928 1.20 -45.15 -23.82
CA ASP A 928 0.06 -45.10 -22.92
C ASP A 928 0.07 -43.81 -22.07
N ILE A 929 1.15 -43.01 -22.18
CA ILE A 929 1.21 -41.68 -21.56
C ILE A 929 0.20 -40.78 -22.28
N SER A 930 -0.76 -40.28 -21.50
CA SER A 930 -1.77 -39.36 -22.00
C SER A 930 -1.12 -38.15 -22.68
N ARG A 931 -1.65 -37.76 -23.84
CA ARG A 931 -1.29 -36.50 -24.53
C ARG A 931 -1.59 -35.23 -23.71
N ASN A 932 -2.22 -35.39 -22.54
CA ASN A 932 -2.50 -34.32 -21.59
C ASN A 932 -1.42 -34.14 -20.51
N VAL A 933 -0.41 -35.04 -20.45
CA VAL A 933 0.68 -34.96 -19.48
C VAL A 933 1.66 -33.86 -19.88
N PHE A 934 1.87 -32.89 -19.00
CA PHE A 934 2.91 -31.87 -19.17
C PHE A 934 4.10 -32.07 -18.22
N SER A 935 3.92 -32.87 -17.16
CA SER A 935 4.90 -33.09 -16.09
C SER A 935 4.99 -34.59 -15.75
N PHE A 936 6.13 -35.22 -16.03
CA PHE A 936 6.33 -36.66 -15.82
C PHE A 936 7.68 -36.94 -15.18
N PHE A 937 7.68 -37.28 -13.89
CA PHE A 937 8.92 -37.48 -13.15
C PHE A 937 9.00 -38.89 -12.60
N ILE A 938 10.07 -39.57 -12.98
CA ILE A 938 10.55 -40.79 -12.35
C ILE A 938 12.02 -40.52 -12.03
N THR A 939 12.42 -40.38 -10.78
CA THR A 939 13.83 -40.06 -10.46
C THR A 939 14.32 -40.99 -9.37
N ASN A 940 15.61 -41.32 -9.40
CA ASN A 940 16.23 -42.23 -8.44
C ASN A 940 15.48 -43.57 -8.29
N CYS A 941 15.06 -44.15 -9.41
CA CYS A 941 14.45 -45.48 -9.52
C CYS A 941 15.41 -46.40 -10.32
N SER A 942 15.22 -47.72 -10.25
CA SER A 942 16.03 -48.72 -10.97
C SER A 942 16.06 -48.46 -12.49
N ASN A 943 17.20 -48.68 -13.14
CA ASN A 943 17.39 -48.34 -14.55
C ASN A 943 16.28 -48.88 -15.48
N ILE A 944 15.84 -48.05 -16.43
CA ILE A 944 14.76 -48.33 -17.37
C ILE A 944 15.34 -48.91 -18.66
N ASP A 945 14.68 -49.92 -19.22
CA ASP A 945 14.92 -50.34 -20.61
C ASP A 945 14.27 -49.35 -21.58
N LEU A 946 15.09 -48.69 -22.40
CA LEU A 946 14.68 -47.62 -23.31
C LEU A 946 13.92 -48.14 -24.55
N GLU A 947 13.87 -49.45 -24.82
CA GLU A 947 13.23 -50.02 -26.02
C GLU A 947 11.75 -49.61 -26.19
N GLY A 948 11.05 -49.18 -25.13
CA GLY A 948 9.65 -48.73 -25.16
C GLY A 948 9.42 -47.21 -25.20
N TRP A 949 10.47 -46.38 -25.25
CA TRP A 949 10.41 -44.92 -25.02
C TRP A 949 10.52 -44.10 -26.32
N ASP A 950 9.56 -44.26 -27.24
CA ASP A 950 9.51 -43.52 -28.52
C ASP A 950 8.53 -42.32 -28.47
N LEU A 951 9.09 -41.11 -28.33
CA LEU A 951 8.33 -39.85 -28.31
C LEU A 951 7.97 -39.29 -29.69
N ARG A 952 8.40 -39.92 -30.80
CA ARG A 952 8.14 -39.39 -32.16
C ARG A 952 6.64 -39.25 -32.45
N HIS A 953 5.81 -40.12 -31.86
CA HIS A 953 4.35 -40.11 -32.01
C HIS A 953 3.62 -39.25 -30.97
N TRP A 954 4.33 -38.73 -29.97
CA TRP A 954 3.75 -37.89 -28.93
C TRP A 954 3.45 -36.49 -29.49
N SER A 955 2.23 -36.02 -29.32
CA SER A 955 1.80 -34.67 -29.71
C SER A 955 0.84 -34.15 -28.65
N PRO A 956 0.97 -32.88 -28.22
CA PRO A 956 -0.01 -32.29 -27.31
C PRO A 956 -1.38 -32.21 -28.03
N ARG A 957 -2.47 -32.52 -27.33
CA ARG A 957 -3.82 -32.16 -27.83
C ARG A 957 -3.98 -30.63 -27.75
N GLU A 958 -4.71 -30.01 -28.68
CA GLU A 958 -4.99 -28.57 -28.71
C GLU A 958 -5.24 -28.03 -27.29
N LEU A 959 -4.25 -27.31 -26.75
CA LEU A 959 -4.25 -26.77 -25.39
C LEU A 959 -4.98 -25.41 -25.36
N THR A 960 -6.09 -25.29 -26.09
CA THR A 960 -6.89 -24.05 -26.14
C THR A 960 -7.74 -23.81 -24.88
N THR A 961 -7.76 -24.74 -23.90
CA THR A 961 -8.64 -24.60 -22.71
C THR A 961 -7.97 -24.71 -21.34
N TYR A 962 -6.67 -25.03 -21.20
CA TYR A 962 -6.06 -25.25 -19.87
C TYR A 962 -5.40 -24.03 -19.21
N TRP A 963 -5.28 -22.91 -19.92
CA TRP A 963 -4.82 -21.65 -19.32
C TRP A 963 -5.85 -21.04 -18.34
N LEU A 964 -7.10 -21.53 -18.34
CA LEU A 964 -8.20 -21.05 -17.49
C LEU A 964 -8.28 -21.72 -16.10
N ASP A 965 -7.69 -22.91 -15.92
CA ASP A 965 -7.69 -23.63 -14.62
C ASP A 965 -6.33 -23.58 -13.92
N ALA A 966 -5.49 -22.61 -14.27
CA ALA A 966 -4.21 -22.34 -13.60
C ALA A 966 -4.38 -21.91 -12.12
N ASN A 967 -5.59 -21.61 -11.65
CA ASN A 967 -5.83 -21.39 -10.22
C ASN A 967 -6.16 -22.70 -9.47
N GLU A 968 -6.54 -23.79 -10.15
CA GLU A 968 -6.84 -25.07 -9.50
C GLU A 968 -5.65 -26.05 -9.44
N LEU A 969 -4.73 -25.97 -10.43
CA LEU A 969 -3.54 -26.84 -10.56
C LEU A 969 -2.29 -26.33 -9.83
N PHE A 970 -2.15 -25.01 -9.63
CA PHE A 970 -0.91 -24.39 -9.16
C PHE A 970 -0.63 -24.39 -7.64
N PRO A 971 -1.60 -24.61 -6.73
CA PRO A 971 -1.26 -24.66 -5.29
C PRO A 971 -0.57 -25.95 -4.82
N PHE A 972 -0.22 -26.90 -5.71
CA PHE A 972 0.06 -28.30 -5.33
C PHE A 972 1.39 -28.89 -5.85
N LEU A 973 2.39 -28.06 -6.14
CA LEU A 973 3.80 -28.51 -6.19
C LEU A 973 4.40 -28.39 -4.78
N PRO A 974 5.33 -29.29 -4.36
CA PRO A 974 5.93 -29.22 -3.03
C PRO A 974 6.49 -27.82 -2.79
N CYS A 975 5.99 -27.17 -1.74
CA CYS A 975 6.42 -25.86 -1.31
C CYS A 975 7.54 -26.01 -0.29
N ASP A 976 8.74 -25.54 -0.62
CA ASP A 976 9.68 -25.09 0.41
C ASP A 976 10.54 -23.86 0.06
N ASP A 977 10.36 -23.21 -1.11
CA ASP A 977 11.29 -22.16 -1.57
C ASP A 977 10.76 -20.71 -1.63
N GLY A 978 9.60 -20.38 -1.06
CA GLY A 978 9.20 -18.97 -0.88
C GLY A 978 8.99 -18.11 -2.15
N ILE A 979 8.87 -18.72 -3.34
CA ILE A 979 8.59 -18.01 -4.61
C ILE A 979 7.08 -17.91 -4.87
N PRO A 980 6.51 -16.73 -5.21
CA PRO A 980 5.08 -16.56 -5.48
C PRO A 980 4.56 -17.40 -6.67
N LEU A 981 3.41 -18.03 -6.49
CA LEU A 981 2.72 -18.90 -7.46
C LEU A 981 2.57 -18.30 -8.88
N LYS A 982 2.39 -16.98 -8.97
CA LYS A 982 2.21 -16.24 -10.23
C LYS A 982 3.49 -16.10 -11.07
N GLU A 983 4.67 -16.13 -10.45
CA GLU A 983 5.94 -16.03 -11.18
C GLU A 983 6.32 -17.36 -11.85
N ARG A 984 5.96 -18.50 -11.24
CA ARG A 984 6.21 -19.85 -11.78
C ARG A 984 5.46 -20.13 -13.10
N ALA A 985 4.23 -19.63 -13.25
CA ALA A 985 3.41 -19.82 -14.46
C ALA A 985 3.96 -19.11 -15.72
N SER A 986 4.78 -18.07 -15.55
CA SER A 986 5.38 -17.32 -16.68
C SER A 986 6.61 -18.00 -17.29
N LEU A 987 7.22 -18.97 -16.60
CA LEU A 987 8.47 -19.63 -16.99
C LEU A 987 8.27 -20.84 -17.91
N TRP A 988 7.04 -21.35 -18.09
CA TRP A 988 6.75 -22.61 -18.80
C TRP A 988 6.16 -22.42 -20.20
N LYS A 989 6.22 -21.21 -20.77
CA LYS A 989 5.45 -20.80 -21.97
C LYS A 989 5.81 -21.52 -23.28
N SER A 990 6.97 -22.17 -23.38
CA SER A 990 7.45 -22.81 -24.63
C SER A 990 7.53 -24.34 -24.55
N ARG A 991 7.33 -24.93 -23.36
CA ARG A 991 7.54 -26.36 -23.08
C ARG A 991 6.20 -27.06 -22.82
N TYR A 992 5.92 -28.11 -23.59
CA TYR A 992 4.65 -28.84 -23.53
C TYR A 992 4.74 -30.15 -22.75
N LEU A 993 5.95 -30.69 -22.64
CA LEU A 993 6.26 -31.84 -21.81
C LEU A 993 7.62 -31.63 -21.16
N MET A 994 7.67 -31.85 -19.85
CA MET A 994 8.90 -32.06 -19.10
C MET A 994 8.87 -33.48 -18.53
N ALA A 995 9.78 -34.32 -19.01
CA ALA A 995 9.93 -35.68 -18.54
C ALA A 995 11.32 -35.91 -17.96
N ILE A 996 11.41 -36.59 -16.82
CA ILE A 996 12.67 -37.01 -16.19
C ILE A 996 12.56 -38.48 -15.82
N PHE A 997 13.57 -39.26 -16.17
CA PHE A 997 13.61 -40.70 -15.94
C PHE A 997 15.04 -41.25 -15.92
N PRO A 998 15.32 -42.35 -15.19
CA PRO A 998 16.62 -43.02 -15.22
C PRO A 998 16.98 -43.45 -16.65
N ALA A 999 18.11 -42.98 -17.17
CA ALA A 999 18.60 -43.33 -18.50
C ALA A 999 20.07 -42.92 -18.65
N ARG A 1000 20.87 -43.77 -19.31
CA ARG A 1000 22.32 -43.55 -19.54
C ARG A 1000 22.66 -43.18 -20.97
N GLU A 1001 21.74 -43.41 -21.90
CA GLU A 1001 21.95 -43.21 -23.33
C GLU A 1001 20.76 -42.49 -23.95
N VAL A 1002 21.02 -41.87 -25.10
CA VAL A 1002 20.00 -41.25 -25.95
C VAL A 1002 19.53 -42.30 -26.96
N PRO A 1003 18.23 -42.41 -27.26
CA PRO A 1003 17.74 -43.33 -28.28
C PRO A 1003 18.39 -43.13 -29.66
N ASP A 1004 18.52 -44.24 -30.41
CA ASP A 1004 19.25 -44.23 -31.70
C ASP A 1004 18.65 -43.31 -32.77
N TRP A 1005 17.35 -42.99 -32.67
CA TRP A 1005 16.59 -42.22 -33.65
C TRP A 1005 16.80 -40.70 -33.62
N PHE A 1006 17.60 -40.16 -32.69
CA PHE A 1006 17.98 -38.74 -32.68
C PHE A 1006 18.87 -38.39 -33.89
N GLU A 1007 18.57 -37.29 -34.57
CA GLU A 1007 19.22 -36.90 -35.83
C GLU A 1007 20.53 -36.15 -35.61
N TYR A 1008 20.55 -35.24 -34.64
CA TYR A 1008 21.74 -34.45 -34.27
C TYR A 1008 22.25 -34.94 -32.93
N LYS A 1009 23.46 -35.49 -32.93
CA LYS A 1009 24.10 -36.07 -31.74
C LYS A 1009 25.41 -35.35 -31.42
N GLU A 1010 25.56 -34.84 -30.21
CA GLU A 1010 26.78 -34.15 -29.78
C GLU A 1010 27.17 -34.54 -28.35
N MET A 1011 28.48 -34.72 -28.13
CA MET A 1011 29.02 -35.04 -26.80
C MET A 1011 29.28 -33.74 -26.04
N GLY A 1012 28.72 -33.62 -24.84
CA GLY A 1012 28.87 -32.45 -23.98
C GLY A 1012 27.57 -31.70 -23.72
N SER A 1013 27.70 -30.47 -23.25
CA SER A 1013 26.57 -29.66 -22.79
C SER A 1013 25.99 -28.72 -23.86
N SER A 1014 26.56 -28.69 -25.07
CA SER A 1014 26.08 -27.84 -26.15
C SER A 1014 26.00 -28.59 -27.47
N ILE A 1015 25.00 -28.25 -28.29
CA ILE A 1015 24.83 -28.76 -29.63
C ILE A 1015 24.67 -27.61 -30.65
N SER A 1016 25.39 -27.69 -31.76
CA SER A 1016 25.36 -26.68 -32.84
C SER A 1016 24.81 -27.30 -34.12
N PHE A 1017 23.88 -26.60 -34.78
CA PHE A 1017 23.31 -27.06 -36.04
C PHE A 1017 22.84 -25.89 -36.92
N PRO A 1018 22.87 -26.05 -38.26
CA PRO A 1018 22.25 -25.11 -39.17
C PRO A 1018 20.72 -25.28 -39.14
N MET A 1019 19.98 -24.17 -39.04
CA MET A 1019 18.52 -24.18 -39.00
C MET A 1019 17.94 -24.80 -40.29
N PRO A 1020 17.12 -25.87 -40.18
CA PRO A 1020 16.53 -26.55 -41.34
C PRO A 1020 15.53 -25.67 -42.13
N PRO A 1021 15.26 -25.98 -43.41
CA PRO A 1021 14.34 -25.21 -44.24
C PRO A 1021 12.95 -25.08 -43.62
N LEU A 1022 12.44 -23.85 -43.57
CA LEU A 1022 11.07 -23.55 -43.16
C LEU A 1022 10.10 -24.16 -44.19
N VAL A 1023 9.03 -24.81 -43.73
CA VAL A 1023 8.10 -25.54 -44.61
C VAL A 1023 7.30 -24.56 -45.48
N ASN A 1024 7.72 -24.39 -46.75
CA ASN A 1024 7.03 -23.79 -47.92
C ASN A 1024 6.04 -22.62 -47.71
N GLY A 1025 6.47 -21.41 -48.08
CA GLY A 1025 5.86 -20.63 -49.17
C GLY A 1025 4.53 -19.87 -48.97
N GLU A 1026 3.77 -20.08 -47.91
CA GLU A 1026 2.60 -19.24 -47.60
C GLU A 1026 2.66 -18.73 -46.14
N ARG A 1027 2.14 -17.53 -45.89
CA ARG A 1027 2.24 -16.79 -44.62
C ARG A 1027 1.59 -17.52 -43.42
N SER A 1028 2.22 -18.57 -42.93
CA SER A 1028 1.95 -19.12 -41.60
C SER A 1028 3.28 -19.55 -41.00
N GLY A 1029 3.74 -18.81 -39.99
CA GLY A 1029 5.03 -19.02 -39.34
C GLY A 1029 5.04 -20.26 -38.45
N MET A 1030 4.96 -21.45 -39.06
CA MET A 1030 5.10 -22.73 -38.37
C MET A 1030 6.55 -23.23 -38.47
N TYR A 1031 7.26 -23.18 -37.36
CA TYR A 1031 8.58 -23.75 -37.14
C TYR A 1031 8.45 -25.24 -36.78
N MET A 1032 9.51 -26.03 -37.02
CA MET A 1032 9.53 -27.45 -36.64
C MET A 1032 9.57 -27.62 -35.12
N ASP A 1033 8.78 -28.55 -34.60
CA ASP A 1033 8.82 -28.94 -33.18
C ASP A 1033 10.15 -29.61 -32.86
N MET A 1034 10.60 -29.49 -31.61
CA MET A 1034 11.90 -29.98 -31.19
C MET A 1034 11.79 -30.79 -29.89
N ILE A 1035 12.40 -31.97 -29.90
CA ILE A 1035 12.63 -32.77 -28.69
C ILE A 1035 14.09 -32.58 -28.31
N LEU A 1036 14.31 -32.06 -27.11
CA LEU A 1036 15.64 -31.96 -26.49
C LEU A 1036 15.80 -33.10 -25.49
N TRP A 1037 16.86 -33.90 -25.64
CA TRP A 1037 17.20 -34.99 -24.73
C TRP A 1037 18.57 -34.75 -24.12
N VAL A 1038 18.60 -34.59 -22.80
CA VAL A 1038 19.80 -34.30 -22.04
C VAL A 1038 20.07 -35.45 -21.08
N VAL A 1039 21.22 -36.12 -21.23
CA VAL A 1039 21.69 -37.10 -20.23
C VAL A 1039 22.61 -36.38 -19.27
N TYR A 1040 22.29 -36.42 -17.97
CA TYR A 1040 23.07 -35.77 -16.93
C TYR A 1040 23.24 -36.70 -15.73
N GLY A 1041 24.30 -36.45 -14.96
CA GLY A 1041 24.59 -37.15 -13.70
C GLY A 1041 25.04 -36.16 -12.64
N VAL A 1042 25.61 -36.67 -11.55
CA VAL A 1042 26.12 -35.88 -10.43
C VAL A 1042 27.64 -35.87 -10.42
N ASN A 1043 28.23 -34.70 -10.14
CA ASN A 1043 29.63 -34.56 -9.81
C ASN A 1043 29.87 -34.94 -8.33
N GLU A 1044 30.54 -36.06 -8.08
CA GLU A 1044 30.84 -36.53 -6.72
C GLU A 1044 31.88 -35.66 -5.99
N ASP A 1045 32.66 -34.85 -6.70
CA ASP A 1045 33.73 -33.99 -6.15
C ASP A 1045 33.25 -32.58 -5.74
N TYR A 1046 31.95 -32.32 -5.77
CA TYR A 1046 31.40 -30.98 -5.50
C TYR A 1046 31.05 -30.77 -4.01
N ASP A 1047 31.85 -29.94 -3.32
CA ASP A 1047 31.72 -29.64 -1.89
C ASP A 1047 30.75 -28.48 -1.53
N GLY A 1048 30.06 -27.88 -2.52
CA GLY A 1048 29.19 -26.72 -2.30
C GLY A 1048 27.77 -27.04 -1.80
N GLU A 1049 27.17 -26.11 -1.05
CA GLU A 1049 25.78 -26.14 -0.54
C GLU A 1049 24.76 -25.48 -1.51
N ALA A 1050 25.10 -25.29 -2.78
CA ALA A 1050 24.26 -24.55 -3.73
C ALA A 1050 23.08 -25.40 -4.29
N TYR A 1051 21.94 -24.72 -4.51
CA TYR A 1051 20.81 -25.25 -5.28
C TYR A 1051 21.26 -25.78 -6.64
N THR A 1052 20.77 -26.97 -6.99
CA THR A 1052 21.26 -27.76 -8.12
C THR A 1052 20.18 -27.87 -9.19
N TYR A 1053 20.44 -27.32 -10.38
CA TYR A 1053 19.49 -27.30 -11.50
C TYR A 1053 20.16 -27.17 -12.88
N LEU A 1054 19.41 -27.51 -13.95
CA LEU A 1054 19.82 -27.31 -15.34
C LEU A 1054 19.05 -26.14 -15.95
N THR A 1055 19.64 -25.40 -16.89
CA THR A 1055 18.91 -24.43 -17.71
C THR A 1055 19.25 -24.63 -19.17
N VAL A 1056 18.35 -24.29 -20.10
CA VAL A 1056 18.64 -24.38 -21.53
C VAL A 1056 18.78 -22.98 -22.09
N SER A 1057 19.93 -22.69 -22.66
CA SER A 1057 20.20 -21.49 -23.44
C SER A 1057 20.09 -21.82 -24.91
N PHE A 1058 19.30 -21.06 -25.65
CA PHE A 1058 19.23 -21.13 -27.10
C PHE A 1058 19.88 -19.88 -27.67
N LYS A 1059 20.77 -20.03 -28.64
CA LYS A 1059 21.51 -18.91 -29.23
C LYS A 1059 21.53 -19.04 -30.74
N ASN A 1060 21.21 -17.95 -31.42
CA ASN A 1060 21.46 -17.81 -32.85
C ASN A 1060 22.82 -17.11 -33.02
N GLU A 1061 23.85 -17.86 -33.43
CA GLU A 1061 25.21 -17.32 -33.59
C GLU A 1061 25.31 -16.38 -34.80
N THR A 1062 24.53 -16.62 -35.86
CA THR A 1062 24.48 -15.76 -37.04
C THR A 1062 23.95 -14.37 -36.70
N LYS A 1063 22.84 -14.31 -35.95
CA LYS A 1063 22.15 -13.05 -35.58
C LYS A 1063 22.56 -12.47 -34.23
N ARG A 1064 23.39 -13.20 -33.46
CA ARG A 1064 23.87 -12.81 -32.11
C ARG A 1064 22.75 -12.51 -31.11
N CYS A 1065 21.62 -13.20 -31.22
CA CYS A 1065 20.56 -13.19 -30.21
C CYS A 1065 20.52 -14.52 -29.46
N TRP A 1066 19.97 -14.50 -28.26
CA TRP A 1066 19.84 -15.69 -27.43
C TRP A 1066 18.63 -15.55 -26.51
N THR A 1067 18.08 -16.68 -26.10
CA THR A 1067 17.03 -16.79 -25.10
C THR A 1067 17.38 -17.91 -24.12
N ILE A 1068 16.93 -17.80 -22.87
CA ILE A 1068 17.15 -18.83 -21.84
C ILE A 1068 15.81 -19.32 -21.35
N ASP A 1069 15.65 -20.63 -21.35
CA ASP A 1069 14.61 -21.33 -20.61
C ASP A 1069 15.10 -21.62 -19.19
N TRP A 1070 14.48 -20.92 -18.24
CA TRP A 1070 14.73 -21.02 -16.80
C TRP A 1070 13.97 -22.16 -16.13
N SER A 1071 13.19 -22.94 -16.86
CA SER A 1071 12.50 -24.10 -16.30
C SER A 1071 13.49 -25.25 -16.11
N GLY A 1072 14.26 -25.12 -15.02
CA GLY A 1072 15.28 -26.09 -14.66
C GLY A 1072 14.74 -27.30 -13.92
N VAL A 1073 15.56 -28.34 -13.89
CA VAL A 1073 15.36 -29.51 -13.04
C VAL A 1073 15.76 -29.13 -11.62
N ASP A 1074 14.81 -28.86 -10.72
CA ASP A 1074 15.13 -28.82 -9.30
C ASP A 1074 15.47 -30.26 -8.87
N ALA A 1075 16.74 -30.56 -8.64
CA ALA A 1075 17.15 -31.76 -7.94
C ALA A 1075 16.80 -31.59 -6.45
N LEU A 1076 15.51 -31.75 -6.12
CA LEU A 1076 14.95 -31.55 -4.79
C LEU A 1076 15.58 -32.43 -3.70
N ASP A 1077 16.33 -33.46 -4.08
CA ASP A 1077 17.10 -34.25 -3.15
C ASP A 1077 18.50 -34.49 -3.71
N GLY A 1078 19.51 -33.95 -3.02
CA GLY A 1078 20.94 -34.03 -3.34
C GLY A 1078 21.54 -35.44 -3.28
N ILE A 1079 20.76 -36.46 -3.62
CA ILE A 1079 21.11 -37.89 -3.65
C ILE A 1079 20.62 -38.46 -4.98
N MET A 1080 21.21 -38.00 -6.08
CA MET A 1080 21.08 -38.67 -7.38
C MET A 1080 22.19 -39.72 -7.49
N CYS A 1081 21.80 -41.00 -7.56
CA CYS A 1081 22.73 -42.13 -7.51
C CYS A 1081 23.12 -42.69 -8.89
N GLU A 1082 22.41 -42.30 -9.95
CA GLU A 1082 22.58 -42.80 -11.32
C GLU A 1082 22.35 -41.67 -12.33
N ASP A 1083 22.65 -41.93 -13.61
CA ASP A 1083 22.37 -40.97 -14.69
C ASP A 1083 20.88 -40.91 -15.03
N HIS A 1084 20.41 -39.70 -15.34
CA HIS A 1084 19.03 -39.43 -15.73
C HIS A 1084 18.98 -38.79 -17.11
N ALA A 1085 17.90 -39.08 -17.83
CA ALA A 1085 17.49 -38.29 -18.98
C ALA A 1085 16.52 -37.20 -18.54
N TRP A 1086 16.79 -35.98 -18.95
CA TRP A 1086 15.86 -34.85 -18.93
C TRP A 1086 15.41 -34.58 -20.36
N VAL A 1087 14.12 -34.75 -20.60
CA VAL A 1087 13.51 -34.65 -21.92
C VAL A 1087 12.48 -33.53 -21.93
N ASN A 1088 12.65 -32.60 -22.88
CA ASN A 1088 11.74 -31.50 -23.08
C ASN A 1088 11.18 -31.52 -24.50
N TYR A 1089 9.87 -31.36 -24.61
CA TYR A 1089 9.20 -31.12 -25.89
C TYR A 1089 8.90 -29.63 -26.04
N TYR A 1090 9.44 -29.02 -27.08
CA TYR A 1090 9.25 -27.62 -27.42
C TYR A 1090 8.47 -27.49 -28.72
N LEU A 1091 7.47 -26.60 -28.74
CA LEU A 1091 6.88 -26.16 -30.00
C LEU A 1091 7.86 -25.20 -30.69
N GLY A 1092 8.10 -25.44 -31.97
CA GLY A 1092 9.04 -24.62 -32.75
C GLY A 1092 8.66 -23.14 -32.73
N ASP A 1093 7.36 -22.86 -32.78
CA ASP A 1093 6.80 -21.52 -32.98
C ASP A 1093 7.15 -20.52 -31.89
N HIS A 1094 7.44 -20.98 -30.68
CA HIS A 1094 7.73 -20.08 -29.56
C HIS A 1094 9.23 -19.81 -29.41
N ILE A 1095 10.09 -20.81 -29.63
CA ILE A 1095 11.54 -20.67 -29.39
C ILE A 1095 12.25 -20.08 -30.60
N PHE A 1096 11.98 -20.61 -31.78
CA PHE A 1096 12.67 -20.18 -32.98
C PHE A 1096 12.16 -18.83 -33.50
N GLN A 1097 10.92 -18.46 -33.16
CA GLN A 1097 10.42 -17.10 -33.35
C GLN A 1097 11.16 -16.08 -32.46
N ASP A 1098 11.38 -16.39 -31.18
CA ASP A 1098 12.12 -15.52 -30.25
C ASP A 1098 13.61 -15.36 -30.66
N LEU A 1099 14.17 -16.35 -31.36
CA LEU A 1099 15.53 -16.32 -31.93
C LEU A 1099 15.60 -15.71 -33.33
N GLU A 1100 14.47 -15.28 -33.90
CA GLU A 1100 14.35 -14.83 -35.29
C GLU A 1100 15.03 -15.79 -36.28
N ALA A 1101 14.99 -17.10 -36.01
CA ALA A 1101 15.77 -18.08 -36.77
C ALA A 1101 15.29 -18.17 -38.22
N GLU A 1102 16.19 -17.96 -39.17
CA GLU A 1102 15.95 -18.18 -40.61
C GLU A 1102 16.68 -19.44 -41.09
N GLU A 1103 16.26 -19.97 -42.23
CA GLU A 1103 16.93 -21.11 -42.87
C GLU A 1103 18.42 -20.82 -43.06
N GLY A 1104 19.27 -21.73 -42.56
CA GLY A 1104 20.72 -21.62 -42.63
C GLY A 1104 21.38 -20.78 -41.52
N ASP A 1105 20.63 -20.21 -40.58
CA ASP A 1105 21.20 -19.63 -39.36
C ASP A 1105 21.86 -20.71 -38.49
N GLU A 1106 23.02 -20.43 -37.91
CA GLU A 1106 23.69 -21.36 -36.99
C GLU A 1106 23.08 -21.22 -35.59
N ILE A 1107 22.39 -22.27 -35.13
CA ILE A 1107 21.75 -22.30 -33.82
C ILE A 1107 22.57 -23.18 -32.88
N VAL A 1108 22.88 -22.62 -31.70
CA VAL A 1108 23.55 -23.30 -30.60
C VAL A 1108 22.57 -23.46 -29.44
N ILE A 1109 22.34 -24.70 -29.02
CA ILE A 1109 21.60 -25.01 -27.79
C ILE A 1109 22.62 -25.43 -26.75
N SER A 1110 22.69 -24.70 -25.64
CA SER A 1110 23.60 -24.99 -24.53
C SER A 1110 22.81 -25.27 -23.26
N VAL A 1111 23.00 -26.45 -22.69
CA VAL A 1111 22.51 -26.81 -21.36
C VAL A 1111 23.52 -26.30 -20.34
N VAL A 1112 23.09 -25.36 -19.50
CA VAL A 1112 23.92 -24.78 -18.46
C VAL A 1112 23.66 -25.50 -17.14
N GLU A 1113 24.72 -26.08 -16.60
CA GLU A 1113 24.76 -26.79 -15.32
C GLU A 1113 24.89 -25.80 -14.16
N HIS A 1114 24.06 -25.96 -13.12
CA HIS A 1114 24.19 -25.25 -11.85
C HIS A 1114 24.28 -26.25 -10.70
N GLY A 1115 25.18 -25.98 -9.75
CA GLY A 1115 25.38 -26.85 -8.60
C GLY A 1115 26.15 -28.13 -8.94
N ARG A 1116 25.60 -29.29 -8.56
CA ARG A 1116 26.26 -30.61 -8.64
C ARG A 1116 26.03 -31.39 -9.93
N LEU A 1117 25.21 -30.91 -10.87
CA LEU A 1117 24.90 -31.68 -12.09
C LEU A 1117 26.00 -31.57 -13.13
N VAL A 1118 26.20 -32.64 -13.88
CA VAL A 1118 27.09 -32.68 -15.05
C VAL A 1118 26.34 -33.25 -16.23
N VAL A 1119 26.24 -32.51 -17.32
CA VAL A 1119 25.65 -32.94 -18.58
C VAL A 1119 26.68 -33.78 -19.33
N LYS A 1120 26.30 -35.01 -19.65
CA LYS A 1120 27.13 -35.95 -20.38
C LYS A 1120 26.85 -35.90 -21.88
N LYS A 1121 25.57 -35.76 -22.26
CA LYS A 1121 25.11 -35.73 -23.65
C LYS A 1121 23.92 -34.80 -23.80
N CYS A 1122 23.83 -34.16 -24.96
CA CYS A 1122 22.73 -33.28 -25.34
C CYS A 1122 22.43 -33.50 -26.82
N ASP A 1123 21.30 -34.13 -27.12
CA ASP A 1123 20.91 -34.50 -28.48
C ASP A 1123 19.53 -33.90 -28.80
N ILE A 1124 19.29 -33.60 -30.08
CA ILE A 1124 18.02 -33.03 -30.56
C ILE A 1124 17.40 -33.82 -31.70
N TYR A 1125 16.08 -33.82 -31.73
CA TYR A 1125 15.29 -34.38 -32.82
C TYR A 1125 14.26 -33.34 -33.27
N PHE A 1126 14.27 -33.03 -34.57
CA PHE A 1126 13.25 -32.19 -35.18
C PHE A 1126 12.08 -33.01 -35.65
N LYS A 1127 10.88 -32.51 -35.38
CA LYS A 1127 9.64 -33.13 -35.80
C LYS A 1127 8.94 -32.22 -36.80
N ASN A 1128 8.67 -32.74 -37.99
CA ASN A 1128 7.84 -32.06 -38.97
C ASN A 1128 6.47 -31.77 -38.36
N PRO A 1129 5.91 -30.56 -38.55
CA PRO A 1129 4.56 -30.26 -38.11
C PRO A 1129 3.62 -31.30 -38.72
N ILE A 1130 2.93 -32.05 -37.86
CA ILE A 1130 1.97 -33.06 -38.31
C ILE A 1130 0.84 -32.27 -38.99
N PRO A 1131 0.52 -32.49 -40.27
CA PRO A 1131 -0.66 -31.87 -40.86
C PRO A 1131 -1.86 -32.26 -40.01
N ILE A 1132 -2.53 -31.27 -39.47
CA ILE A 1132 -3.81 -31.44 -38.78
C ILE A 1132 -4.75 -31.99 -39.86
N ASN A 1133 -4.88 -33.32 -39.92
CA ASN A 1133 -5.91 -33.93 -40.73
C ASN A 1133 -7.23 -33.55 -40.08
N ASP A 1134 -7.95 -32.64 -40.74
CA ASP A 1134 -9.39 -32.49 -40.62
C ASP A 1134 -10.03 -33.86 -40.90
N SER A 1135 -10.27 -34.64 -39.86
CA SER A 1135 -11.17 -35.79 -39.92
C SER A 1135 -11.84 -36.03 -38.58
N SER A 1136 -13.10 -35.57 -38.52
CA SER A 1136 -14.27 -36.05 -37.76
C SER A 1136 -14.24 -36.07 -36.24
#